data_AF-A0A9E3NSL7-F1
#
_entry.id   AF-A0A9E3NSL7-F1
#
_cell.length_a   1.000
_cell.length_b   1.000
_cell.length_c   1.000
_cell.angle_alpha   90.00
_cell.angle_beta   90.00
_cell.angle_gamma   90.00
#
_symmetry.space_group_name_H-M   'P 1'
#
loop_
_entity.id
_entity.type
_entity.pdbx_description
1 polymer ?
#
loop_
_entity_poly.entity_id
_entity_poly.type
_entity_poly.pdbx_seq_one_letter_code
_entity_poly.pdbx_strand_id
1 'polypeptide(L)'
;MKSFALLVTSLTAAACVALACGSTPGTTGEGPPSGEDTSPPGPGPGFEPGRDDGGPIAAPQTIAAMRIDPADATLDVVTGQIATKAYKVLATMKEAPGVEVDVTKRSVFYVPQGYLVGTFPADGSATFSTRLPNATNAEPQRGGKVTIEAKAASSDGSIFTVTTGLTVRLTGVSTFPGGSPEATPAIPMNPGSFFTGTADAAHAPTIHYPNAGALVPPNLRRLEIHFKKGNASDTLFQISFTSASSSLVLYTRCTDTPTGYEADALEPGACALRLDDALYGALAESNRGAGAVKLRIRGTDEAGAFGESAEQNLELAESRVDGGVYYWTASNPPRVMRFDFGSGTGVPEPYLVPNQDGLPNTCVGCHALSRDGKKLFAGVGNSSEGRLVFINDVSTKTLTVDGAAAAPANTNRVLLGSFNPDASLFVAAAPKNDAEPETKLLFHDGTTGLRSFGLDVGFVASHPDWSPDGKSIAVTRISGTNATSIEFYGGGIDVIKNAGAWNASATLTDVPVVAPEAGKNRYNPTFMPNNAFLLYTEVLCDGTQACNGYSDPSAKTLAATPTAGATPVPLLNASRPGVNDGAATNLMDTFPRATPFETSHKGGKLLWFTVSSQRRAGLRRFFPNPSVVGDPATQQTLWMFAVDPAKILAGQDGSFAGFFLPFQDMKTSNHMAQWTQKIVSSTPPPPPPPPPPPPPPPPPPPVPR
;
A
#
# COMPACT_ATOMS: atom_id res chain seq x y z
N MET A 1 53.72 6.28 7.05
CA MET A 1 54.54 7.46 7.37
C MET A 1 54.05 8.63 6.55
N LYS A 2 53.89 9.82 7.16
CA LYS A 2 53.75 11.17 6.55
C LYS A 2 52.62 11.39 5.52
N SER A 3 51.77 12.43 5.62
CA SER A 3 51.58 13.44 6.67
C SER A 3 50.15 14.00 6.64
N PHE A 4 49.70 14.54 7.78
CA PHE A 4 48.37 15.08 8.07
C PHE A 4 48.52 16.51 8.63
N ALA A 5 47.70 17.49 8.22
CA ALA A 5 47.49 18.84 8.79
C ALA A 5 46.70 19.69 7.76
N LEU A 6 45.78 20.63 8.06
CA LEU A 6 45.18 21.22 9.28
C LEU A 6 43.73 21.63 8.87
N LEU A 7 42.61 21.44 9.60
CA LEU A 7 42.11 22.15 10.81
C LEU A 7 41.91 23.69 10.58
N VAL A 8 40.84 24.42 10.98
CA VAL A 8 39.72 24.20 11.96
C VAL A 8 38.50 25.16 11.71
N THR A 9 37.30 24.85 12.26
CA THR A 9 36.20 25.77 12.78
C THR A 9 35.51 26.80 11.85
N SER A 10 34.31 27.36 12.11
CA SER A 10 33.05 27.07 12.87
C SER A 10 32.07 28.23 12.54
N LEU A 11 30.76 28.28 12.81
CA LEU A 11 30.07 28.23 14.11
C LEU A 11 28.54 28.35 13.89
N THR A 12 27.73 27.77 14.77
CA THR A 12 26.27 27.98 14.85
C THR A 12 25.91 29.11 15.81
N ALA A 13 24.88 29.91 15.50
CA ALA A 13 24.17 30.72 16.49
C ALA A 13 22.74 31.05 16.03
N ALA A 14 21.74 30.57 16.79
CA ALA A 14 20.36 31.06 16.71
C ALA A 14 20.13 32.00 17.91
N ALA A 15 19.42 33.11 17.70
CA ALA A 15 19.12 34.09 18.74
C ALA A 15 17.61 34.23 18.95
N CYS A 16 17.12 33.74 20.09
CA CYS A 16 15.85 34.20 20.67
C CYS A 16 16.16 35.36 21.62
N VAL A 17 15.33 36.40 21.64
CA VAL A 17 15.26 37.37 22.75
C VAL A 17 13.78 37.66 23.05
N ALA A 18 13.44 37.64 24.32
CA ALA A 18 12.11 37.97 24.84
C ALA A 18 12.14 39.30 25.64
N LEU A 19 10.95 39.89 25.77
CA LEU A 19 10.52 41.05 26.58
C LEU A 19 11.45 41.58 27.70
N ALA A 20 11.52 42.93 27.86
CA ALA A 20 10.83 43.64 28.97
C ALA A 20 11.04 45.19 29.02
N CYS A 21 9.92 45.89 29.29
CA CYS A 21 9.71 47.10 30.12
C CYS A 21 10.54 48.42 30.05
N GLY A 22 9.81 49.55 30.00
CA GLY A 22 10.15 50.89 30.55
C GLY A 22 10.79 51.90 29.56
N SER A 23 10.54 53.21 29.62
CA SER A 23 9.62 54.05 30.41
C SER A 23 9.55 55.49 29.84
N THR A 24 8.42 56.20 29.99
CA THR A 24 8.23 57.64 29.62
C THR A 24 8.97 58.61 30.55
N PRO A 25 9.32 59.86 30.13
CA PRO A 25 8.47 61.03 30.45
C PRO A 25 8.53 62.27 29.49
N GLY A 26 7.54 63.17 29.63
CA GLY A 26 7.58 64.62 29.29
C GLY A 26 7.22 65.04 27.84
N THR A 27 6.24 65.89 27.46
CA THR A 27 5.45 67.05 27.97
C THR A 27 5.90 68.45 27.49
N THR A 28 5.13 69.06 26.58
CA THR A 28 4.68 70.47 26.47
C THR A 28 3.41 70.44 25.57
N GLY A 29 2.29 71.15 25.82
CA GLY A 29 2.07 72.61 25.94
C GLY A 29 1.67 73.14 24.55
N GLU A 30 0.51 73.73 24.24
CA GLU A 30 -0.32 74.74 24.95
C GLU A 30 -1.85 74.59 24.71
N GLY A 31 -2.67 75.55 25.20
CA GLY A 31 -4.13 75.42 25.43
C GLY A 31 -5.10 76.39 24.69
N PRO A 32 -6.27 76.74 25.28
CA PRO A 32 -7.55 76.93 24.55
C PRO A 32 -8.13 78.37 24.56
N PRO A 33 -9.35 78.57 24.00
CA PRO A 33 -10.56 78.99 24.80
C PRO A 33 -11.91 78.43 24.22
N SER A 34 -13.15 78.61 24.75
CA SER A 34 -13.76 78.92 26.07
C SER A 34 -15.31 78.85 26.00
N GLY A 35 -16.03 78.59 27.12
CA GLY A 35 -17.50 78.79 27.28
C GLY A 35 -18.28 77.49 27.63
N GLU A 36 -18.75 77.24 28.86
CA GLU A 36 -19.80 77.90 29.70
C GLU A 36 -21.25 77.75 29.17
N ASP A 37 -22.30 77.51 29.98
CA ASP A 37 -22.48 76.87 31.30
C ASP A 37 -24.01 76.65 31.57
N THR A 38 -24.37 76.04 32.73
CA THR A 38 -25.65 76.10 33.48
C THR A 38 -26.71 74.96 33.36
N SER A 39 -27.18 74.49 34.53
CA SER A 39 -28.30 73.55 34.81
C SER A 39 -29.51 74.34 35.40
N PRO A 40 -30.71 73.79 35.77
CA PRO A 40 -30.98 72.70 36.75
C PRO A 40 -32.28 71.83 36.46
N PRO A 41 -32.82 70.96 37.38
CA PRO A 41 -33.71 69.83 37.01
C PRO A 41 -35.15 69.77 37.61
N GLY A 42 -35.96 68.80 37.11
CA GLY A 42 -37.15 68.19 37.77
C GLY A 42 -38.48 68.30 36.99
N PRO A 43 -39.59 67.64 37.39
CA PRO A 43 -39.79 66.26 37.90
C PRO A 43 -40.73 65.41 36.98
N GLY A 44 -41.06 64.16 37.36
CA GLY A 44 -42.10 63.33 36.67
C GLY A 44 -43.55 63.81 36.94
N PRO A 45 -44.62 63.15 36.42
CA PRO A 45 -44.76 61.69 36.20
C PRO A 45 -45.49 61.28 34.87
N GLY A 46 -45.75 59.97 34.67
CA GLY A 46 -46.68 59.49 33.64
C GLY A 46 -46.62 57.97 33.38
N PHE A 47 -47.59 57.22 33.90
CA PHE A 47 -47.77 55.78 33.62
C PHE A 47 -48.96 55.65 32.65
N GLU A 48 -48.74 55.20 31.41
CA GLU A 48 -49.80 54.72 30.53
C GLU A 48 -49.54 53.27 30.11
N PRO A 49 -50.42 52.31 30.41
CA PRO A 49 -50.34 50.96 29.90
C PRO A 49 -51.17 50.84 28.60
N GLY A 50 -50.51 50.58 27.47
CA GLY A 50 -51.23 50.12 26.28
C GLY A 50 -50.71 50.61 24.93
N ARG A 51 -49.62 50.00 24.46
CA ARG A 51 -49.52 49.61 23.05
C ARG A 51 -48.55 48.45 22.88
N ASP A 52 -49.13 47.25 22.78
CA ASP A 52 -48.50 46.20 21.98
C ASP A 52 -48.57 46.66 20.52
N ASP A 53 -47.62 47.52 20.12
CA ASP A 53 -47.31 47.73 18.71
C ASP A 53 -46.76 46.40 18.20
N GLY A 54 -47.68 45.57 17.69
CA GLY A 54 -47.40 44.23 17.19
C GLY A 54 -46.35 44.29 16.09
N GLY A 55 -45.10 44.08 16.48
CA GLY A 55 -43.99 43.89 15.57
C GLY A 55 -44.38 42.83 14.54
N PRO A 56 -44.01 43.01 13.26
CA PRO A 56 -44.53 42.19 12.17
C PRO A 56 -44.36 40.71 12.51
N ILE A 57 -45.48 39.99 12.67
CA ILE A 57 -45.49 38.56 12.92
C ILE A 57 -44.86 37.90 11.68
N ALA A 58 -43.58 37.58 11.81
CA ALA A 58 -42.79 36.96 10.77
C ALA A 58 -43.52 35.71 10.29
N ALA A 59 -43.73 35.61 8.98
CA ALA A 59 -44.29 34.39 8.41
C ALA A 59 -43.34 33.23 8.74
N PRO A 60 -43.83 32.09 9.27
CA PRO A 60 -42.99 30.93 9.46
C PRO A 60 -42.38 30.54 8.11
N GLN A 61 -41.09 30.19 8.14
CA GLN A 61 -40.35 29.69 6.99
C GLN A 61 -40.04 28.22 7.24
N THR A 62 -41.10 27.41 7.23
CA THR A 62 -41.01 26.00 7.57
C THR A 62 -40.61 25.23 6.33
N ILE A 63 -39.42 24.63 6.36
CA ILE A 63 -38.86 23.96 5.20
C ILE A 63 -39.70 22.70 4.88
N ALA A 64 -39.98 22.49 3.60
CA ALA A 64 -40.65 21.28 3.09
C ALA A 64 -39.65 20.35 2.39
N ALA A 65 -38.79 20.89 1.53
CA ALA A 65 -37.67 20.19 0.90
C ALA A 65 -36.53 21.17 0.58
N MET A 66 -35.30 20.64 0.42
CA MET A 66 -34.12 21.42 0.02
C MET A 66 -33.33 20.70 -1.07
N ARG A 67 -32.59 21.46 -1.88
CA ARG A 67 -31.54 20.96 -2.78
C ARG A 67 -30.31 21.87 -2.76
N ILE A 68 -29.15 21.29 -3.10
CA ILE A 68 -27.92 22.05 -3.34
C ILE A 68 -27.82 22.34 -4.83
N ASP A 69 -27.38 23.56 -5.18
CA ASP A 69 -27.16 24.00 -6.55
C ASP A 69 -25.73 24.55 -6.71
N PRO A 70 -24.96 24.15 -7.74
CA PRO A 70 -25.26 23.06 -8.68
C PRO A 70 -25.17 21.67 -8.03
N ALA A 71 -25.98 20.73 -8.52
CA ALA A 71 -25.87 19.32 -8.16
C ALA A 71 -24.75 18.62 -8.97
N ASP A 72 -24.14 17.59 -8.37
CA ASP A 72 -23.13 16.67 -8.92
C ASP A 72 -22.06 17.34 -9.81
N ALA A 73 -21.56 18.49 -9.35
CA ALA A 73 -20.66 19.33 -10.13
C ALA A 73 -19.27 18.71 -10.34
N THR A 74 -18.57 19.17 -11.38
CA THR A 74 -17.14 18.94 -11.57
C THR A 74 -16.37 20.23 -11.31
N LEU A 75 -15.18 20.10 -10.70
CA LEU A 75 -14.23 21.19 -10.48
C LEU A 75 -12.83 20.76 -10.94
N ASP A 76 -12.27 21.44 -11.93
CA ASP A 76 -10.88 21.26 -12.32
C ASP A 76 -9.96 22.08 -11.40
N VAL A 77 -8.84 21.49 -10.99
CA VAL A 77 -7.78 22.18 -10.23
C VAL A 77 -6.42 21.79 -10.80
N VAL A 78 -5.56 22.78 -11.04
CA VAL A 78 -4.18 22.55 -11.49
C VAL A 78 -3.29 22.20 -10.28
N THR A 79 -2.38 21.25 -10.43
CA THR A 79 -1.36 20.95 -9.41
C THR A 79 -0.61 22.21 -8.99
N GLY A 80 -0.50 22.43 -7.67
CA GLY A 80 0.09 23.64 -7.07
C GLY A 80 -0.89 24.82 -6.90
N GLN A 81 -2.14 24.71 -7.37
CA GLN A 81 -3.15 25.77 -7.27
C GLN A 81 -4.33 25.38 -6.37
N ILE A 82 -5.15 26.38 -6.00
CA ILE A 82 -6.45 26.20 -5.36
C ILE A 82 -7.53 26.58 -6.38
N ALA A 83 -8.53 25.70 -6.54
CA ALA A 83 -9.78 26.02 -7.22
C ALA A 83 -10.92 26.15 -6.19
N THR A 84 -11.94 26.93 -6.54
CA THR A 84 -13.11 27.16 -5.67
C THR A 84 -14.42 26.90 -6.42
N LYS A 85 -15.46 26.56 -5.67
CA LYS A 85 -16.81 26.37 -6.21
C LYS A 85 -17.84 26.93 -5.21
N ALA A 86 -18.55 27.96 -5.63
CA ALA A 86 -19.70 28.48 -4.89
C ALA A 86 -20.91 27.56 -5.08
N TYR A 87 -21.66 27.37 -4.00
CA TYR A 87 -22.90 26.62 -3.94
C TYR A 87 -24.03 27.49 -3.39
N LYS A 88 -25.26 27.04 -3.64
CA LYS A 88 -26.49 27.56 -3.05
C LYS A 88 -27.30 26.45 -2.42
N VAL A 89 -28.13 26.79 -1.45
CA VAL A 89 -29.24 25.94 -1.00
C VAL A 89 -30.55 26.59 -1.41
N LEU A 90 -31.34 25.85 -2.17
CA LEU A 90 -32.68 26.25 -2.61
C LEU A 90 -33.68 25.39 -1.86
N ALA A 91 -34.67 26.02 -1.22
CA ALA A 91 -35.67 25.33 -0.40
C ALA A 91 -37.08 25.70 -0.82
N THR A 92 -37.99 24.73 -0.74
CA THR A 92 -39.44 24.99 -0.82
C THR A 92 -40.00 25.07 0.61
N MET A 93 -40.94 25.99 0.83
CA MET A 93 -41.56 26.21 2.14
C MET A 93 -42.93 25.54 2.20
N LYS A 94 -43.36 25.03 3.37
CA LYS A 94 -44.70 24.46 3.57
C LYS A 94 -45.79 25.51 3.32
N GLU A 95 -45.48 26.77 3.63
CA GLU A 95 -46.34 27.95 3.51
C GLU A 95 -46.45 28.46 2.05
N ALA A 96 -45.51 28.09 1.18
CA ALA A 96 -45.49 28.47 -0.24
C ALA A 96 -45.04 27.28 -1.12
N PRO A 97 -45.88 26.23 -1.27
CA PRO A 97 -45.51 25.04 -2.03
C PRO A 97 -45.20 25.37 -3.49
N GLY A 98 -44.13 24.79 -4.04
CA GLY A 98 -43.74 24.94 -5.45
C GLY A 98 -42.91 26.18 -5.78
N VAL A 99 -42.63 27.07 -4.82
CA VAL A 99 -41.69 28.19 -4.99
C VAL A 99 -40.37 27.87 -4.30
N GLU A 100 -39.26 27.93 -5.03
CA GLU A 100 -37.91 27.81 -4.45
C GLU A 100 -37.41 29.16 -3.92
N VAL A 101 -36.86 29.16 -2.71
CA VAL A 101 -36.26 30.32 -2.04
C VAL A 101 -34.79 30.04 -1.77
N ASP A 102 -33.92 31.02 -2.03
CA ASP A 102 -32.49 30.95 -1.69
C ASP A 102 -32.30 31.07 -0.17
N VAL A 103 -31.98 29.94 0.46
CA VAL A 103 -31.70 29.82 1.90
C VAL A 103 -30.20 29.64 2.18
N THR A 104 -29.33 29.96 1.22
CA THR A 104 -27.87 29.77 1.33
C THR A 104 -27.29 30.47 2.56
N LYS A 105 -27.75 31.69 2.87
CA LYS A 105 -27.33 32.45 4.07
C LYS A 105 -27.84 31.87 5.41
N ARG A 106 -28.81 30.95 5.36
CA ARG A 106 -29.33 30.19 6.51
C ARG A 106 -28.70 28.79 6.63
N SER A 107 -27.79 28.46 5.70
CA SER A 107 -27.25 27.12 5.54
C SER A 107 -25.77 27.07 5.94
N VAL A 108 -25.39 26.00 6.63
CA VAL A 108 -23.98 25.64 6.89
C VAL A 108 -23.57 24.52 5.94
N PHE A 109 -22.48 24.74 5.22
CA PHE A 109 -21.88 23.75 4.33
C PHE A 109 -20.69 23.05 5.01
N TYR A 110 -20.55 21.75 4.77
CA TYR A 110 -19.38 20.97 5.18
C TYR A 110 -19.18 19.72 4.31
N VAL A 111 -18.09 18.99 4.57
CA VAL A 111 -17.68 17.81 3.80
C VAL A 111 -17.60 16.58 4.72
N PRO A 112 -18.67 15.77 4.82
CA PRO A 112 -18.64 14.51 5.59
C PRO A 112 -17.73 13.44 4.96
N GLN A 113 -17.50 13.46 3.65
CA GLN A 113 -16.65 12.49 2.94
C GLN A 113 -15.81 13.17 1.86
N GLY A 114 -14.51 12.84 1.79
CA GLY A 114 -13.58 13.43 0.81
C GLY A 114 -12.90 14.73 1.24
N TYR A 115 -12.95 15.09 2.53
CA TYR A 115 -12.38 16.35 3.08
C TYR A 115 -10.88 16.57 2.82
N LEU A 116 -10.10 15.52 2.50
CA LEU A 116 -8.70 15.63 2.09
C LEU A 116 -8.52 16.23 0.67
N VAL A 117 -9.57 16.22 -0.14
CA VAL A 117 -9.65 16.86 -1.47
C VAL A 117 -9.89 18.37 -1.34
N GLY A 118 -10.70 18.78 -0.36
CA GLY A 118 -11.05 20.17 -0.08
C GLY A 118 -12.16 20.30 0.96
N THR A 119 -12.45 21.53 1.37
CA THR A 119 -13.40 21.84 2.45
C THR A 119 -14.10 23.19 2.21
N PHE A 120 -15.16 23.44 2.96
CA PHE A 120 -15.68 24.79 3.19
C PHE A 120 -14.92 25.47 4.34
N PRO A 121 -14.96 26.81 4.46
CA PRO A 121 -14.37 27.52 5.59
C PRO A 121 -15.09 27.21 6.91
N ALA A 122 -14.41 27.48 8.04
CA ALA A 122 -14.90 27.12 9.37
C ALA A 122 -16.19 27.85 9.82
N ASP A 123 -16.58 28.93 9.11
CA ASP A 123 -17.85 29.64 9.32
C ASP A 123 -19.04 28.96 8.61
N GLY A 124 -18.81 27.89 7.84
CA GLY A 124 -19.84 27.18 7.09
C GLY A 124 -20.27 27.87 5.79
N SER A 125 -19.56 28.91 5.35
CA SER A 125 -19.89 29.66 4.13
C SER A 125 -19.83 28.82 2.86
N ALA A 126 -20.67 29.17 1.88
CA ALA A 126 -21.03 28.31 0.74
C ALA A 126 -19.98 28.17 -0.38
N THR A 127 -18.71 28.51 -0.13
CA THR A 127 -17.64 28.41 -1.14
C THR A 127 -16.69 27.28 -0.79
N PHE A 128 -16.84 26.15 -1.48
CA PHE A 128 -15.88 25.04 -1.39
C PHE A 128 -14.52 25.48 -1.94
N SER A 129 -13.43 25.08 -1.29
CA SER A 129 -12.06 25.30 -1.74
C SER A 129 -11.27 23.99 -1.74
N THR A 130 -10.58 23.69 -2.84
CA THR A 130 -9.68 22.53 -2.92
C THR A 130 -8.50 22.71 -1.97
N ARG A 131 -8.01 21.63 -1.36
CA ARG A 131 -6.89 21.66 -0.43
C ARG A 131 -5.55 21.72 -1.16
N LEU A 132 -4.77 22.77 -0.92
CA LEU A 132 -3.36 22.86 -1.27
C LEU A 132 -2.51 22.59 -0.01
N PRO A 133 -1.65 21.55 0.02
CA PRO A 133 -0.78 21.29 1.17
C PRO A 133 0.28 22.39 1.35
N ASN A 134 0.44 22.87 2.58
CA ASN A 134 1.33 23.99 2.92
C ASN A 134 2.50 23.61 3.87
N ALA A 135 2.65 22.34 4.20
CA ALA A 135 3.71 21.83 5.07
C ALA A 135 4.34 20.56 4.48
N THR A 136 5.64 20.37 4.70
CA THR A 136 6.44 19.28 4.11
C THR A 136 5.94 17.86 4.42
N ASN A 137 5.25 17.69 5.55
CA ASN A 137 4.68 16.40 5.99
C ASN A 137 3.16 16.30 5.76
N ALA A 138 2.56 17.23 5.01
CA ALA A 138 1.13 17.23 4.77
C ALA A 138 0.74 16.26 3.64
N GLU A 139 -0.38 15.55 3.84
CA GLU A 139 -1.02 14.70 2.84
C GLU A 139 -1.07 15.36 1.45
N PRO A 140 -0.64 14.71 0.34
CA PRO A 140 -0.55 15.31 -0.99
C PRO A 140 -1.83 15.97 -1.51
N GLN A 141 -1.68 16.93 -2.43
CA GLN A 141 -2.79 17.47 -3.22
C GLN A 141 -3.38 16.36 -4.07
N ARG A 142 -4.71 16.34 -4.17
CA ARG A 142 -5.47 15.26 -4.81
C ARG A 142 -6.77 15.79 -5.41
N GLY A 143 -7.20 15.15 -6.51
CA GLY A 143 -8.60 15.14 -6.90
C GLY A 143 -9.37 14.08 -6.12
N GLY A 144 -10.59 13.80 -6.55
CA GLY A 144 -11.43 12.75 -5.95
C GLY A 144 -12.90 13.13 -5.94
N LYS A 145 -13.73 12.20 -5.45
CA LYS A 145 -15.14 12.47 -5.14
C LYS A 145 -15.26 13.04 -3.72
N VAL A 146 -16.13 14.03 -3.59
CA VAL A 146 -16.45 14.74 -2.36
C VAL A 146 -17.96 14.66 -2.16
N THR A 147 -18.41 14.29 -0.96
CA THR A 147 -19.80 14.50 -0.57
C THR A 147 -19.89 15.88 0.07
N ILE A 148 -20.69 16.75 -0.51
CA ILE A 148 -21.04 18.05 0.05
C ILE A 148 -22.34 17.89 0.81
N GLU A 149 -22.39 18.37 2.04
CA GLU A 149 -23.61 18.41 2.84
C GLU A 149 -23.92 19.86 3.24
N ALA A 150 -25.20 20.22 3.19
CA ALA A 150 -25.71 21.49 3.69
C ALA A 150 -26.84 21.26 4.70
N LYS A 151 -26.80 22.00 5.82
CA LYS A 151 -27.82 21.99 6.88
C LYS A 151 -28.44 23.36 7.03
N ALA A 152 -29.77 23.42 7.18
CA ALA A 152 -30.49 24.66 7.47
C ALA A 152 -31.54 24.44 8.58
N ALA A 153 -31.70 25.44 9.46
CA ALA A 153 -32.73 25.44 10.49
C ALA A 153 -34.07 25.96 9.93
N SER A 154 -35.15 25.24 10.23
CA SER A 154 -36.55 25.59 9.95
C SER A 154 -37.16 26.39 11.12
N SER A 155 -38.22 27.17 10.88
CA SER A 155 -38.88 27.97 11.94
C SER A 155 -39.61 27.13 13.00
N ASP A 156 -39.90 25.86 12.71
CA ASP A 156 -40.41 24.88 13.68
C ASP A 156 -39.30 24.23 14.53
N GLY A 157 -38.05 24.71 14.42
CA GLY A 157 -36.89 24.20 15.17
C GLY A 157 -36.27 22.93 14.60
N SER A 158 -36.87 22.32 13.56
CA SER A 158 -36.28 21.19 12.85
C SER A 158 -35.03 21.61 12.04
N ILE A 159 -34.07 20.69 11.87
CA ILE A 159 -32.92 20.87 10.98
C ILE A 159 -33.11 19.97 9.77
N PHE A 160 -33.08 20.58 8.58
CA PHE A 160 -33.05 19.84 7.32
C PHE A 160 -31.61 19.65 6.86
N THR A 161 -31.32 18.48 6.30
CA THR A 161 -30.02 18.08 5.74
C THR A 161 -30.21 17.67 4.29
N VAL A 162 -29.31 18.09 3.41
CA VAL A 162 -29.26 17.64 2.01
C VAL A 162 -27.81 17.46 1.56
N THR A 163 -27.57 16.53 0.63
CA THR A 163 -26.25 16.21 0.10
C THR A 163 -26.21 16.29 -1.42
N THR A 164 -25.04 16.60 -1.99
CA THR A 164 -24.71 16.45 -3.41
C THR A 164 -23.29 15.92 -3.60
N GLY A 165 -22.99 15.31 -4.73
CA GLY A 165 -21.61 15.04 -5.13
C GLY A 165 -20.89 16.30 -5.62
N LEU A 166 -19.56 16.26 -5.50
CA LEU A 166 -18.61 17.06 -6.28
C LEU A 166 -17.48 16.13 -6.73
N THR A 167 -17.12 16.15 -8.01
CA THR A 167 -15.91 15.50 -8.53
C THR A 167 -14.83 16.55 -8.77
N VAL A 168 -13.76 16.51 -7.98
CA VAL A 168 -12.57 17.34 -8.23
C VAL A 168 -11.62 16.57 -9.13
N ARG A 169 -11.24 17.15 -10.26
CA ARG A 169 -10.27 16.57 -11.19
C ARG A 169 -8.95 17.34 -11.11
N LEU A 170 -7.92 16.68 -10.59
CA LEU A 170 -6.57 17.25 -10.51
C LEU A 170 -5.89 17.15 -11.88
N THR A 171 -5.56 18.29 -12.48
CA THR A 171 -4.84 18.38 -13.75
C THR A 171 -3.40 18.79 -13.50
N GLY A 172 -2.45 18.16 -14.19
CA GLY A 172 -1.03 18.43 -13.95
C GLY A 172 -0.18 18.12 -15.16
N VAL A 173 0.81 18.98 -15.40
CA VAL A 173 1.91 18.74 -16.34
C VAL A 173 3.21 18.77 -15.54
N SER A 174 4.06 17.77 -15.74
CA SER A 174 5.35 17.64 -15.08
C SER A 174 6.43 17.27 -16.10
N THR A 175 7.67 17.61 -15.77
CA THR A 175 8.88 17.24 -16.51
C THR A 175 9.91 16.77 -15.51
N PHE A 176 10.89 15.99 -15.96
CA PHE A 176 12.08 15.73 -15.15
C PHE A 176 12.89 17.03 -14.91
N PRO A 177 13.71 17.10 -13.83
CA PRO A 177 14.57 18.24 -13.57
C PRO A 177 15.54 18.50 -14.74
N GLY A 178 15.67 19.76 -15.15
CA GLY A 178 16.55 20.13 -16.26
C GLY A 178 17.99 19.67 -16.02
N GLY A 179 18.57 18.98 -17.01
CA GLY A 179 19.91 18.38 -16.91
C GLY A 179 19.94 16.95 -16.34
N SER A 180 18.80 16.36 -15.94
CA SER A 180 18.74 14.91 -15.73
C SER A 180 18.82 14.17 -17.09
N PRO A 181 19.22 12.88 -17.12
CA PRO A 181 19.18 12.05 -18.33
C PRO A 181 17.80 12.05 -19.02
N GLU A 182 16.71 12.04 -18.26
CA GLU A 182 15.32 12.11 -18.73
C GLU A 182 14.88 13.50 -19.23
N ALA A 183 15.69 14.53 -18.99
CA ALA A 183 15.50 15.88 -19.51
C ALA A 183 16.67 16.34 -20.39
N THR A 184 17.42 15.39 -20.97
CA THR A 184 18.57 15.65 -21.84
C THR A 184 18.43 14.93 -23.19
N PRO A 185 18.36 15.63 -24.34
CA PRO A 185 18.32 17.09 -24.50
C PRO A 185 17.15 17.75 -23.78
N ALA A 186 17.25 19.05 -23.51
CA ALA A 186 16.23 19.82 -22.81
C ALA A 186 14.82 19.54 -23.37
N ILE A 187 13.85 19.36 -22.46
CA ILE A 187 12.44 19.24 -22.85
C ILE A 187 11.97 20.63 -23.34
N PRO A 188 11.30 20.74 -24.51
CA PRO A 188 10.83 22.03 -25.02
C PRO A 188 9.85 22.72 -24.07
N MET A 189 9.78 24.05 -24.12
CA MET A 189 8.90 24.83 -23.23
C MET A 189 7.40 24.51 -23.40
N ASN A 190 6.98 24.14 -24.62
CA ASN A 190 5.64 23.63 -24.91
C ASN A 190 5.76 22.24 -25.55
N PRO A 191 6.01 21.18 -24.77
CA PRO A 191 6.25 19.85 -25.32
C PRO A 191 4.95 19.22 -25.87
N GLY A 192 3.78 19.73 -25.47
CA GLY A 192 2.48 19.26 -25.97
C GLY A 192 2.20 19.58 -27.44
N SER A 193 2.81 20.61 -28.03
CA SER A 193 2.57 20.97 -29.43
C SER A 193 3.07 19.94 -30.43
N PHE A 194 4.01 19.06 -30.03
CA PHE A 194 4.53 17.98 -30.88
C PHE A 194 3.60 16.76 -30.97
N PHE A 195 2.52 16.72 -30.19
CA PHE A 195 1.55 15.61 -30.16
C PHE A 195 0.17 16.05 -30.70
N THR A 196 0.17 16.83 -31.79
CA THR A 196 -1.02 17.41 -32.41
C THR A 196 -1.21 16.89 -33.84
N GLY A 197 -2.46 16.62 -34.22
CA GLY A 197 -2.79 16.03 -35.53
C GLY A 197 -3.19 14.55 -35.44
N THR A 198 -2.98 13.81 -36.52
CA THR A 198 -3.25 12.37 -36.61
C THR A 198 -2.01 11.57 -36.22
N ALA A 199 -2.18 10.61 -35.31
CA ALA A 199 -1.09 9.72 -34.89
C ALA A 199 -0.69 8.72 -35.99
N ASP A 200 0.61 8.53 -36.17
CA ASP A 200 1.20 7.48 -37.01
C ASP A 200 1.47 6.22 -36.18
N ALA A 201 1.01 5.06 -36.69
CA ALA A 201 1.26 3.77 -36.08
C ALA A 201 2.75 3.37 -36.10
N ALA A 202 3.56 3.89 -37.02
CA ALA A 202 5.01 3.65 -37.06
C ALA A 202 5.77 4.30 -35.88
N HIS A 203 5.15 5.29 -35.23
CA HIS A 203 5.70 6.00 -34.06
C HIS A 203 5.02 5.57 -32.74
N ALA A 204 4.17 4.54 -32.76
CA ALA A 204 3.39 4.10 -31.59
C ALA A 204 4.28 3.37 -30.56
N PRO A 205 4.48 3.90 -29.34
CA PRO A 205 5.25 3.21 -28.31
C PRO A 205 4.51 1.98 -27.77
N THR A 206 5.25 0.98 -27.27
CA THR A 206 4.65 -0.20 -26.62
C THR A 206 4.89 -0.17 -25.11
N ILE A 207 3.82 -0.26 -24.31
CA ILE A 207 3.90 -0.35 -22.85
C ILE A 207 4.33 -1.78 -22.45
N HIS A 208 5.35 -1.88 -21.60
CA HIS A 208 5.87 -3.15 -21.07
C HIS A 208 5.71 -3.30 -19.55
N TYR A 209 5.52 -2.19 -18.80
CA TYR A 209 5.26 -2.21 -17.36
C TYR A 209 4.54 -0.91 -16.91
N PRO A 210 3.62 -0.93 -15.92
CA PRO A 210 3.13 -2.08 -15.13
C PRO A 210 2.42 -3.14 -15.99
N ASN A 211 2.11 -4.30 -15.40
CA ASN A 211 1.25 -5.29 -16.07
C ASN A 211 -0.19 -4.77 -16.19
N ALA A 212 -0.84 -5.00 -17.34
CA ALA A 212 -2.22 -4.55 -17.56
C ALA A 212 -3.20 -5.16 -16.54
N GLY A 213 -3.99 -4.33 -15.87
CA GLY A 213 -4.89 -4.76 -14.78
C GLY A 213 -4.20 -4.99 -13.43
N ALA A 214 -2.98 -4.49 -13.25
CA ALA A 214 -2.34 -4.48 -11.94
C ALA A 214 -3.05 -3.51 -10.99
N LEU A 215 -3.27 -3.96 -9.74
CA LEU A 215 -3.78 -3.13 -8.65
C LEU A 215 -2.65 -2.91 -7.64
N VAL A 216 -2.24 -1.65 -7.47
CA VAL A 216 -1.08 -1.27 -6.64
C VAL A 216 -1.52 -0.51 -5.37
N PRO A 217 -0.84 -0.68 -4.23
CA PRO A 217 -1.17 0.05 -3.02
C PRO A 217 -0.76 1.52 -3.13
N PRO A 218 -1.55 2.48 -2.61
CA PRO A 218 -1.32 3.92 -2.78
C PRO A 218 -0.04 4.43 -2.10
N ASN A 219 0.63 3.59 -1.31
CA ASN A 219 1.93 3.87 -0.69
C ASN A 219 3.10 3.10 -1.34
N LEU A 220 2.97 2.56 -2.56
CA LEU A 220 4.08 1.93 -3.27
C LEU A 220 5.24 2.91 -3.55
N ARG A 221 4.92 4.18 -3.83
CA ARG A 221 5.83 5.35 -4.03
C ARG A 221 6.83 5.27 -5.18
N ARG A 222 7.15 4.09 -5.67
CA ARG A 222 8.15 3.81 -6.70
C ARG A 222 7.54 3.02 -7.85
N LEU A 223 6.37 3.46 -8.33
CA LEU A 223 5.80 2.89 -9.55
C LEU A 223 6.71 3.25 -10.73
N GLU A 224 7.19 2.22 -11.42
CA GLU A 224 7.95 2.34 -12.65
C GLU A 224 7.02 2.21 -13.86
N ILE A 225 7.36 2.92 -14.94
CA ILE A 225 6.71 2.81 -16.24
C ILE A 225 7.80 2.41 -17.24
N HIS A 226 7.64 1.26 -17.90
CA HIS A 226 8.59 0.78 -18.92
C HIS A 226 7.90 0.68 -20.27
N PHE A 227 8.60 1.10 -21.32
CA PHE A 227 8.11 1.09 -22.70
C PHE A 227 9.24 0.98 -23.72
N LYS A 228 8.94 0.55 -24.94
CA LYS A 228 9.83 0.69 -26.10
C LYS A 228 9.30 1.80 -27.00
N LYS A 229 10.22 2.49 -27.69
CA LYS A 229 9.88 3.49 -28.71
C LYS A 229 9.09 2.85 -29.85
N GLY A 230 8.27 3.63 -30.56
CA GLY A 230 7.69 3.17 -31.83
C GLY A 230 8.73 3.26 -32.94
N ASN A 231 9.35 4.42 -33.09
CA ASN A 231 10.44 4.69 -34.01
C ASN A 231 11.76 4.98 -33.27
N ALA A 232 12.89 4.61 -33.88
CA ALA A 232 14.21 4.95 -33.34
C ALA A 232 14.45 6.48 -33.28
N SER A 233 13.82 7.24 -34.19
CA SER A 233 13.85 8.70 -34.22
C SER A 233 13.03 9.37 -33.10
N ASP A 234 12.19 8.64 -32.36
CA ASP A 234 11.41 9.23 -31.28
C ASP A 234 12.33 9.71 -30.14
N THR A 235 12.31 11.02 -29.89
CA THR A 235 13.18 11.71 -28.91
C THR A 235 12.40 12.28 -27.73
N LEU A 236 11.12 12.61 -27.91
CA LEU A 236 10.25 13.17 -26.87
C LEU A 236 9.06 12.24 -26.62
N PHE A 237 8.72 12.04 -25.34
CA PHE A 237 7.62 11.18 -24.94
C PHE A 237 6.66 11.89 -23.99
N GLN A 238 5.36 11.64 -24.19
CA GLN A 238 4.28 12.07 -23.31
C GLN A 238 3.69 10.84 -22.61
N ILE A 239 3.81 10.74 -21.30
CA ILE A 239 3.14 9.72 -20.48
C ILE A 239 1.94 10.37 -19.82
N SER A 240 0.76 9.77 -19.96
CA SER A 240 -0.50 10.30 -19.43
C SER A 240 -1.21 9.30 -18.53
N PHE A 241 -1.74 9.78 -17.42
CA PHE A 241 -2.58 9.06 -16.47
C PHE A 241 -3.93 9.79 -16.36
N THR A 242 -4.99 9.16 -16.87
CA THR A 242 -6.32 9.79 -16.97
C THR A 242 -7.39 8.98 -16.27
N SER A 243 -8.24 9.65 -15.50
CA SER A 243 -9.43 9.11 -14.84
C SER A 243 -10.51 10.20 -14.70
N ALA A 244 -11.61 9.90 -14.01
CA ALA A 244 -12.60 10.93 -13.64
C ALA A 244 -12.05 11.99 -12.65
N SER A 245 -11.03 11.64 -11.86
CA SER A 245 -10.51 12.44 -10.74
C SER A 245 -9.09 12.99 -10.97
N SER A 246 -8.42 12.60 -12.06
CA SER A 246 -7.09 13.12 -12.39
C SER A 246 -6.80 13.09 -13.89
N SER A 247 -6.03 14.06 -14.37
CA SER A 247 -5.42 14.10 -15.71
C SER A 247 -3.98 14.59 -15.57
N LEU A 248 -3.06 13.66 -15.34
CA LEU A 248 -1.65 13.93 -15.06
C LEU A 248 -0.81 13.55 -16.28
N VAL A 249 0.08 14.45 -16.70
CA VAL A 249 0.97 14.28 -17.85
C VAL A 249 2.42 14.49 -17.42
N LEU A 250 3.29 13.57 -17.79
CA LEU A 250 4.74 13.64 -17.63
C LEU A 250 5.40 13.66 -19.01
N TYR A 251 6.22 14.67 -19.30
CA TYR A 251 7.08 14.68 -20.48
C TYR A 251 8.50 14.25 -20.11
N THR A 252 9.10 13.44 -20.98
CA THR A 252 10.42 12.85 -20.76
C THR A 252 11.16 12.57 -22.07
N ARG A 253 12.48 12.51 -21.99
CA ARG A 253 13.37 11.82 -22.93
C ARG A 253 13.44 10.33 -22.59
N CYS A 254 13.90 9.52 -23.54
CA CYS A 254 14.27 8.13 -23.31
C CYS A 254 15.79 8.02 -23.29
N THR A 255 16.34 7.31 -22.30
CA THR A 255 17.78 7.21 -22.00
C THR A 255 18.11 5.81 -21.50
N ASP A 256 19.28 5.29 -21.86
CA ASP A 256 19.78 3.99 -21.39
C ASP A 256 20.23 4.03 -19.91
N THR A 257 20.39 5.21 -19.32
CA THR A 257 20.78 5.40 -17.90
C THR A 257 19.84 6.36 -17.15
N PRO A 258 18.59 5.97 -16.86
CA PRO A 258 17.65 6.84 -16.13
C PRO A 258 18.06 7.04 -14.67
N THR A 259 17.64 8.16 -14.10
CA THR A 259 17.85 8.55 -12.70
C THR A 259 17.22 7.52 -11.77
N GLY A 260 18.00 7.02 -10.81
CA GLY A 260 17.55 6.01 -9.84
C GLY A 260 17.53 4.57 -10.37
N TYR A 261 18.16 4.31 -11.52
CA TYR A 261 18.47 2.99 -12.03
C TYR A 261 20.00 2.77 -12.06
N GLU A 262 20.44 1.53 -11.85
CA GLU A 262 21.82 1.13 -12.13
C GLU A 262 22.10 1.18 -13.64
N ALA A 263 23.34 1.49 -14.04
CA ALA A 263 23.69 1.71 -15.44
C ALA A 263 23.49 0.49 -16.38
N ASP A 264 23.36 -0.71 -15.82
CA ASP A 264 23.09 -1.98 -16.50
C ASP A 264 21.69 -2.54 -16.19
N ALA A 265 20.81 -1.78 -15.52
CA ALA A 265 19.52 -2.26 -15.04
C ALA A 265 18.50 -2.61 -16.14
N LEU A 266 18.66 -2.06 -17.36
CA LEU A 266 17.65 -2.04 -18.42
C LEU A 266 18.15 -2.66 -19.71
N GLU A 267 17.26 -3.34 -20.45
CA GLU A 267 17.58 -3.86 -21.77
C GLU A 267 17.97 -2.77 -22.78
N PRO A 268 18.84 -3.06 -23.76
CA PRO A 268 19.17 -2.11 -24.83
C PRO A 268 17.90 -1.58 -25.54
N GLY A 269 17.79 -0.26 -25.67
CA GLY A 269 16.63 0.39 -26.30
C GLY A 269 15.36 0.40 -25.44
N ALA A 270 15.45 0.03 -24.17
CA ALA A 270 14.35 0.21 -23.21
C ALA A 270 14.24 1.66 -22.76
N CYS A 271 13.01 2.16 -22.69
CA CYS A 271 12.70 3.39 -21.98
C CYS A 271 12.07 3.03 -20.64
N ALA A 272 12.61 3.56 -19.55
CA ALA A 272 12.09 3.36 -18.21
C ALA A 272 12.13 4.67 -17.43
N LEU A 273 11.12 4.89 -16.60
CA LEU A 273 11.08 6.00 -15.65
C LEU A 273 10.46 5.54 -14.35
N ARG A 274 10.89 6.15 -13.24
CA ARG A 274 10.25 6.00 -11.93
C ARG A 274 9.47 7.28 -11.65
N LEU A 275 8.20 7.16 -11.28
CA LEU A 275 7.46 8.33 -10.79
C LEU A 275 8.10 8.82 -9.49
N ASP A 276 8.18 10.14 -9.31
CA ASP A 276 8.60 10.72 -8.04
C ASP A 276 7.45 10.68 -7.01
N ASP A 277 7.77 10.99 -5.74
CA ASP A 277 6.78 10.95 -4.66
C ASP A 277 5.62 11.94 -4.85
N ALA A 278 5.84 13.06 -5.54
CA ALA A 278 4.83 14.09 -5.72
C ALA A 278 3.82 13.70 -6.81
N LEU A 279 4.31 13.26 -7.97
CA LEU A 279 3.50 12.77 -9.09
C LEU A 279 2.83 11.44 -8.75
N TYR A 280 3.55 10.52 -8.09
CA TYR A 280 2.94 9.28 -7.61
C TYR A 280 1.91 9.56 -6.52
N GLY A 281 2.18 10.47 -5.57
CA GLY A 281 1.22 10.88 -4.55
C GLY A 281 -0.05 11.47 -5.17
N ALA A 282 0.08 12.41 -6.11
CA ALA A 282 -1.04 12.98 -6.85
C ALA A 282 -1.85 11.91 -7.61
N LEU A 283 -1.16 10.97 -8.27
CA LEU A 283 -1.79 9.85 -8.99
C LEU A 283 -2.52 8.89 -8.05
N ALA A 284 -1.85 8.42 -7.00
CA ALA A 284 -2.38 7.45 -6.06
C ALA A 284 -3.56 8.01 -5.27
N GLU A 285 -3.37 9.16 -4.63
CA GLU A 285 -4.35 9.75 -3.72
C GLU A 285 -5.60 10.27 -4.43
N SER A 286 -5.50 10.69 -5.70
CA SER A 286 -6.67 11.09 -6.50
C SER A 286 -7.52 9.89 -6.98
N ASN A 287 -6.98 8.67 -6.94
CA ASN A 287 -7.58 7.49 -7.56
C ASN A 287 -7.80 6.30 -6.61
N ARG A 288 -7.50 6.44 -5.30
CA ARG A 288 -7.77 5.43 -4.26
C ARG A 288 -9.19 4.86 -4.37
N GLY A 289 -9.31 3.58 -4.72
CA GLY A 289 -10.60 2.90 -4.85
C GLY A 289 -11.50 3.41 -5.99
N ALA A 290 -11.07 4.39 -6.78
CA ALA A 290 -11.90 5.07 -7.77
C ALA A 290 -12.11 4.27 -9.08
N GLY A 291 -11.38 3.17 -9.25
CA GLY A 291 -11.40 2.33 -10.45
C GLY A 291 -10.14 2.43 -11.29
N ALA A 292 -10.26 2.15 -12.58
CA ALA A 292 -9.15 2.16 -13.53
C ALA A 292 -8.65 3.58 -13.83
N VAL A 293 -7.33 3.73 -13.78
CA VAL A 293 -6.60 4.84 -14.40
C VAL A 293 -6.04 4.36 -15.73
N LYS A 294 -6.31 5.14 -16.78
CA LYS A 294 -5.83 4.92 -18.14
C LYS A 294 -4.40 5.45 -18.26
N LEU A 295 -3.46 4.55 -18.50
CA LEU A 295 -2.08 4.85 -18.91
C LEU A 295 -2.00 4.84 -20.44
N ARG A 296 -1.44 5.90 -21.02
CA ARG A 296 -1.08 5.97 -22.43
C ARG A 296 0.24 6.70 -22.61
N ILE A 297 1.06 6.23 -23.55
CA ILE A 297 2.35 6.82 -23.91
C ILE A 297 2.29 7.27 -25.36
N ARG A 298 2.77 8.47 -25.66
CA ARG A 298 2.99 8.96 -27.02
C ARG A 298 4.48 9.21 -27.25
N GLY A 299 4.97 8.94 -28.45
CA GLY A 299 6.34 9.23 -28.89
C GLY A 299 6.33 10.13 -30.12
N THR A 300 7.31 11.02 -30.24
CA THR A 300 7.49 11.92 -31.40
C THR A 300 8.96 12.14 -31.71
N ASP A 301 9.24 12.36 -33.00
CA ASP A 301 10.55 12.74 -33.53
C ASP A 301 10.85 14.25 -33.44
N GLU A 302 9.91 15.04 -32.89
CA GLU A 302 9.94 16.51 -32.83
C GLU A 302 10.00 17.22 -34.21
N ALA A 303 9.92 16.47 -35.31
CA ALA A 303 9.90 16.98 -36.69
C ALA A 303 8.48 17.03 -37.30
N GLY A 304 7.52 16.36 -36.67
CA GLY A 304 6.10 16.44 -37.00
C GLY A 304 5.35 15.11 -37.00
N ALA A 305 6.06 13.99 -36.84
CA ALA A 305 5.45 12.68 -36.67
C ALA A 305 5.34 12.33 -35.18
N PHE A 306 4.22 11.74 -34.79
CA PHE A 306 4.03 11.18 -33.46
C PHE A 306 3.11 9.96 -33.52
N GLY A 307 3.25 9.04 -32.57
CA GLY A 307 2.37 7.89 -32.43
C GLY A 307 1.86 7.71 -31.01
N GLU A 308 0.81 6.90 -30.83
CA GLU A 308 0.20 6.60 -29.53
C GLU A 308 0.21 5.11 -29.23
N SER A 309 0.55 4.75 -27.99
CA SER A 309 0.43 3.39 -27.51
C SER A 309 -1.03 2.94 -27.44
N ALA A 310 -1.24 1.62 -27.45
CA ALA A 310 -2.46 1.06 -26.88
C ALA A 310 -2.66 1.58 -25.44
N GLU A 311 -3.91 1.80 -25.04
CA GLU A 311 -4.25 2.24 -23.69
C GLU A 311 -4.24 1.06 -22.73
N GLN A 312 -3.64 1.26 -21.54
CA GLN A 312 -3.56 0.24 -20.50
C GLN A 312 -4.21 0.72 -19.21
N ASN A 313 -5.01 -0.14 -18.57
CA ASN A 313 -5.57 0.14 -17.25
C ASN A 313 -4.62 -0.33 -16.14
N LEU A 314 -4.44 0.51 -15.11
CA LEU A 314 -4.00 0.12 -13.77
C LEU A 314 -5.03 0.58 -12.73
N GLU A 315 -5.01 -0.01 -11.54
CA GLU A 315 -5.86 0.43 -10.42
C GLU A 315 -5.04 0.78 -9.18
N LEU A 316 -5.59 1.70 -8.39
CA LEU A 316 -5.03 2.15 -7.11
C LEU A 316 -5.91 1.60 -5.99
N ALA A 317 -5.31 0.85 -5.06
CA ALA A 317 -6.03 0.36 -3.90
C ALA A 317 -6.57 1.52 -3.05
N GLU A 318 -7.65 1.28 -2.32
CA GLU A 318 -8.29 2.30 -1.47
C GLU A 318 -7.50 2.47 -0.17
N SER A 319 -7.20 1.34 0.48
CA SER A 319 -6.36 1.25 1.66
C SER A 319 -4.88 1.23 1.30
N ARG A 320 -4.04 1.69 2.23
CA ARG A 320 -2.60 1.41 2.23
C ARG A 320 -2.32 -0.06 2.53
N VAL A 321 -1.11 -0.51 2.17
CA VAL A 321 -0.49 -1.73 2.70
C VAL A 321 0.55 -1.28 3.71
N ASP A 322 0.36 -1.57 5.00
CA ASP A 322 1.29 -1.16 6.05
C ASP A 322 1.79 -2.40 6.79
N GLY A 323 3.11 -2.58 6.90
CA GLY A 323 3.71 -3.75 7.52
C GLY A 323 5.20 -3.92 7.22
N GLY A 324 5.84 -4.84 7.94
CA GLY A 324 7.22 -5.24 7.68
C GLY A 324 7.29 -6.43 6.72
N VAL A 325 8.23 -6.39 5.78
CA VAL A 325 8.60 -7.53 4.93
C VAL A 325 10.00 -7.96 5.28
N TYR A 326 10.19 -9.25 5.59
CA TYR A 326 11.49 -9.88 5.78
C TYR A 326 11.63 -10.93 4.69
N TYR A 327 12.66 -10.83 3.87
CA TYR A 327 12.83 -11.70 2.71
C TYR A 327 14.25 -12.24 2.66
N TRP A 328 14.40 -13.44 2.16
CA TRP A 328 15.71 -14.05 2.00
C TRP A 328 16.28 -13.68 0.63
N THR A 329 17.53 -13.20 0.60
CA THR A 329 18.31 -13.17 -0.62
C THR A 329 19.27 -14.35 -0.63
N ALA A 330 19.16 -15.19 -1.65
CA ALA A 330 19.92 -16.42 -1.82
C ALA A 330 21.32 -16.18 -2.40
N SER A 331 21.62 -14.94 -2.82
CA SER A 331 22.89 -14.53 -3.41
C SER A 331 23.96 -14.23 -2.35
N ASN A 332 25.24 -14.47 -2.69
CA ASN A 332 26.36 -14.35 -1.74
C ASN A 332 26.56 -12.91 -1.19
N PRO A 333 26.69 -12.69 0.14
CA PRO A 333 26.41 -13.63 1.23
C PRO A 333 24.89 -13.80 1.44
N PRO A 334 24.39 -15.05 1.55
CA PRO A 334 22.96 -15.32 1.71
C PRO A 334 22.49 -14.74 3.03
N ARG A 335 21.39 -13.98 3.03
CA ARG A 335 20.97 -13.20 4.21
C ARG A 335 19.47 -12.92 4.21
N VAL A 336 18.89 -12.69 5.38
CA VAL A 336 17.54 -12.09 5.48
C VAL A 336 17.69 -10.58 5.40
N MET A 337 17.02 -9.97 4.45
CA MET A 337 16.81 -8.53 4.29
C MET A 337 15.47 -8.15 4.92
N ARG A 338 15.29 -6.89 5.34
CA ARG A 338 13.98 -6.36 5.74
C ARG A 338 13.64 -5.03 5.06
N PHE A 339 12.36 -4.74 4.94
CA PHE A 339 11.81 -3.50 4.39
C PHE A 339 10.51 -3.11 5.13
N ASP A 340 10.40 -1.86 5.56
CA ASP A 340 9.17 -1.32 6.13
C ASP A 340 8.30 -0.70 5.02
N PHE A 341 7.22 -1.41 4.66
CA PHE A 341 6.27 -0.98 3.63
C PHE A 341 5.38 0.19 4.10
N GLY A 342 5.21 0.36 5.41
CA GLY A 342 4.51 1.51 5.99
C GLY A 342 5.37 2.78 6.04
N SER A 343 6.71 2.64 6.03
CA SER A 343 7.64 3.77 6.17
C SER A 343 7.55 4.78 5.02
N GLY A 344 7.81 6.05 5.34
CA GLY A 344 7.85 7.13 4.34
C GLY A 344 9.12 7.18 3.49
N THR A 345 10.15 6.39 3.81
CA THR A 345 11.51 6.56 3.27
C THR A 345 12.25 5.23 3.03
N GLY A 346 11.54 4.10 3.01
CA GLY A 346 12.13 2.75 3.00
C GLY A 346 13.24 2.53 1.96
N VAL A 347 14.37 2.03 2.44
CA VAL A 347 15.43 1.36 1.68
C VAL A 347 15.55 -0.04 2.32
N PRO A 348 15.70 -1.14 1.57
CA PRO A 348 15.87 -2.44 2.21
C PRO A 348 17.18 -2.46 2.99
N GLU A 349 17.20 -3.12 4.14
CA GLU A 349 18.39 -3.25 4.96
C GLU A 349 18.67 -4.71 5.32
N PRO A 350 19.94 -5.14 5.40
CA PRO A 350 20.28 -6.47 5.89
C PRO A 350 19.81 -6.63 7.35
N TYR A 351 19.09 -7.72 7.64
CA TYR A 351 18.61 -8.01 8.99
C TYR A 351 19.33 -9.20 9.64
N LEU A 352 19.41 -10.37 9.00
CA LEU A 352 20.13 -11.54 9.51
C LEU A 352 21.23 -11.92 8.50
N VAL A 353 22.49 -11.70 8.87
CA VAL A 353 23.65 -11.76 7.99
C VAL A 353 24.69 -12.73 8.56
N PRO A 354 24.93 -13.88 7.89
CA PRO A 354 26.00 -14.79 8.25
C PRO A 354 27.38 -14.12 8.36
N ASN A 355 28.23 -14.70 9.21
CA ASN A 355 29.50 -14.18 9.73
C ASN A 355 29.36 -12.91 10.59
N GLN A 356 28.63 -11.89 10.14
CA GLN A 356 28.41 -10.65 10.90
C GLN A 356 27.68 -10.93 12.22
N ASP A 357 26.70 -11.83 12.18
CA ASP A 357 25.90 -12.23 13.34
C ASP A 357 26.46 -13.47 14.07
N GLY A 358 27.75 -13.79 13.89
CA GLY A 358 28.37 -14.96 14.51
C GLY A 358 27.91 -16.32 13.96
N LEU A 359 27.03 -16.33 12.95
CA LEU A 359 26.56 -17.53 12.25
C LEU A 359 27.57 -17.97 11.18
N PRO A 360 27.73 -19.27 10.89
CA PRO A 360 28.57 -19.75 9.79
C PRO A 360 27.99 -19.32 8.43
N ASN A 361 28.87 -19.08 7.43
CA ASN A 361 28.50 -18.64 6.07
C ASN A 361 27.70 -19.70 5.28
N THR A 362 26.45 -19.88 5.66
CA THR A 362 25.54 -20.94 5.22
C THR A 362 24.14 -20.35 5.04
N CYS A 363 23.21 -21.12 4.46
CA CYS A 363 21.86 -20.64 4.22
C CYS A 363 21.13 -20.30 5.53
N VAL A 364 20.35 -19.21 5.50
CA VAL A 364 19.45 -18.72 6.57
C VAL A 364 18.03 -18.48 6.03
N GLY A 365 17.71 -19.08 4.88
CA GLY A 365 16.51 -18.74 4.10
C GLY A 365 15.21 -19.25 4.69
N CYS A 366 15.24 -20.40 5.36
CA CYS A 366 14.07 -20.95 6.04
C CYS A 366 13.84 -20.17 7.34
N HIS A 367 13.04 -19.11 7.29
CA HIS A 367 12.78 -18.22 8.41
C HIS A 367 11.29 -17.86 8.52
N ALA A 368 10.87 -17.46 9.72
CA ALA A 368 9.51 -16.97 10.01
C ALA A 368 9.52 -15.93 11.13
N LEU A 369 8.48 -15.09 11.18
CA LEU A 369 8.32 -14.03 12.18
C LEU A 369 7.00 -14.17 12.93
N SER A 370 6.94 -13.63 14.14
CA SER A 370 5.68 -13.42 14.83
C SER A 370 4.82 -12.41 14.07
N ARG A 371 3.49 -12.56 14.16
CA ARG A 371 2.54 -11.67 13.47
C ARG A 371 2.72 -10.19 13.82
N ASP A 372 3.14 -9.89 15.05
CA ASP A 372 3.41 -8.55 15.56
C ASP A 372 4.85 -8.03 15.29
N GLY A 373 5.68 -8.86 14.67
CA GLY A 373 7.05 -8.57 14.26
C GLY A 373 8.11 -8.58 15.36
N LYS A 374 7.77 -8.95 16.61
CA LYS A 374 8.71 -8.97 17.73
C LYS A 374 9.67 -10.15 17.77
N LYS A 375 9.33 -11.28 17.17
CA LYS A 375 10.12 -12.52 17.24
C LYS A 375 10.44 -13.04 15.85
N LEU A 376 11.60 -13.68 15.71
CA LEU A 376 12.02 -14.36 14.50
C LEU A 376 12.68 -15.69 14.86
N PHE A 377 12.44 -16.72 14.05
CA PHE A 377 13.33 -17.88 14.00
C PHE A 377 13.82 -18.11 12.56
N ALA A 378 14.98 -18.75 12.44
CA ALA A 378 15.52 -19.22 11.17
C ALA A 378 16.23 -20.58 11.34
N GLY A 379 16.21 -21.41 10.30
CA GLY A 379 17.08 -22.57 10.17
C GLY A 379 18.40 -22.19 9.49
N VAL A 380 19.52 -22.45 10.16
CA VAL A 380 20.88 -22.32 9.63
C VAL A 380 21.34 -23.63 9.01
N GLY A 381 22.01 -23.53 7.86
CA GLY A 381 22.58 -24.68 7.16
C GLY A 381 21.71 -25.15 6.00
N ASN A 382 21.82 -26.41 5.63
CA ASN A 382 20.96 -27.03 4.60
C ASN A 382 19.74 -27.73 5.21
N SER A 383 18.87 -28.30 4.37
CA SER A 383 17.65 -29.02 4.76
C SER A 383 17.86 -30.31 5.57
N SER A 384 19.09 -30.81 5.61
CA SER A 384 19.55 -31.91 6.48
C SER A 384 20.26 -31.42 7.75
N GLU A 385 20.39 -30.11 7.95
CA GLU A 385 21.03 -29.45 9.09
C GLU A 385 20.02 -28.61 9.89
N GLY A 386 19.47 -27.51 9.38
CA GLY A 386 18.37 -26.77 10.03
C GLY A 386 18.61 -26.42 11.51
N ARG A 387 19.79 -25.90 11.86
CA ARG A 387 20.07 -25.46 13.24
C ARG A 387 19.24 -24.23 13.57
N LEU A 388 18.58 -24.22 14.73
CA LEU A 388 17.71 -23.10 15.10
C LEU A 388 18.54 -21.87 15.44
N VAL A 389 18.26 -20.76 14.76
CA VAL A 389 18.53 -19.41 15.25
C VAL A 389 17.21 -18.84 15.74
N PHE A 390 17.20 -18.37 16.99
CA PHE A 390 16.02 -17.76 17.59
C PHE A 390 16.33 -16.35 18.10
N ILE A 391 15.44 -15.40 17.82
CA ILE A 391 15.48 -14.01 18.25
C ILE A 391 14.15 -13.70 18.94
N ASN A 392 14.18 -13.60 20.27
CA ASN A 392 12.99 -13.28 21.09
C ASN A 392 12.59 -11.79 21.02
N ASP A 393 13.52 -10.92 20.61
CA ASP A 393 13.28 -9.49 20.43
C ASP A 393 14.03 -8.97 19.19
N VAL A 394 13.25 -8.75 18.13
CA VAL A 394 13.69 -8.27 16.82
C VAL A 394 14.29 -6.85 16.88
N SER A 395 13.97 -6.06 17.92
CA SER A 395 14.50 -4.71 18.10
C SER A 395 15.93 -4.68 18.65
N THR A 396 16.27 -5.61 19.55
CA THR A 396 17.63 -5.77 20.09
C THR A 396 18.47 -6.77 19.29
N LYS A 397 17.83 -7.67 18.52
CA LYS A 397 18.48 -8.71 17.71
C LYS A 397 19.36 -9.66 18.56
N THR A 398 18.99 -9.87 19.83
CA THR A 398 19.64 -10.86 20.68
C THR A 398 19.29 -12.25 20.17
N LEU A 399 20.28 -12.98 19.65
CA LEU A 399 20.10 -14.30 19.03
C LEU A 399 20.70 -15.44 19.85
N THR A 400 20.07 -16.62 19.77
CA THR A 400 20.56 -17.89 20.32
C THR A 400 20.63 -18.95 19.22
N VAL A 401 21.56 -19.91 19.33
CA VAL A 401 21.71 -21.03 18.37
C VAL A 401 21.46 -22.37 19.06
N ASP A 402 20.54 -23.18 18.53
CA ASP A 402 20.06 -24.48 19.04
C ASP A 402 19.73 -24.50 20.55
N GLY A 403 19.43 -23.35 21.15
CA GLY A 403 19.19 -23.25 22.59
C GLY A 403 20.44 -23.38 23.48
N ALA A 404 21.65 -23.31 22.89
CA ALA A 404 22.89 -23.34 23.65
C ALA A 404 23.00 -22.13 24.62
N ALA A 405 23.60 -22.26 25.80
CA ALA A 405 24.56 -23.28 26.21
C ALA A 405 23.97 -24.64 26.69
N ALA A 406 24.52 -25.73 26.14
CA ALA A 406 24.41 -27.14 26.56
C ALA A 406 23.30 -28.05 26.01
N ALA A 407 22.40 -27.59 25.12
CA ALA A 407 21.54 -28.50 24.36
C ALA A 407 22.34 -29.24 23.25
N PRO A 408 22.14 -30.56 23.02
CA PRO A 408 22.74 -31.27 21.89
C PRO A 408 22.22 -30.74 20.55
N ALA A 409 23.11 -30.67 19.55
CA ALA A 409 22.88 -30.07 18.22
C ALA A 409 21.82 -30.77 17.32
N ASN A 410 21.00 -31.66 17.88
CA ASN A 410 19.90 -32.35 17.21
C ASN A 410 18.53 -32.22 17.91
N THR A 411 18.43 -31.44 18.99
CA THR A 411 17.22 -31.38 19.85
C THR A 411 16.30 -30.19 19.58
N ASN A 412 16.83 -29.06 19.10
CA ASN A 412 16.08 -27.82 18.86
C ASN A 412 16.01 -27.43 17.39
N ARG A 413 16.34 -28.34 16.47
CA ARG A 413 16.43 -28.04 15.04
C ARG A 413 15.06 -27.72 14.44
N VAL A 414 15.09 -26.87 13.41
CA VAL A 414 13.93 -26.39 12.66
C VAL A 414 14.27 -26.35 11.16
N LEU A 415 13.31 -26.68 10.32
CA LEU A 415 13.39 -26.35 8.90
C LEU A 415 12.46 -25.18 8.59
N LEU A 416 11.20 -25.46 8.28
CA LEU A 416 10.18 -24.48 7.93
C LEU A 416 9.08 -24.47 8.97
N GLY A 417 8.43 -23.32 9.14
CA GLY A 417 7.28 -23.23 10.03
C GLY A 417 6.77 -21.81 10.25
N SER A 418 6.05 -21.62 11.35
CA SER A 418 5.27 -20.42 11.64
C SER A 418 5.01 -20.25 13.15
N PHE A 419 4.81 -19.01 13.58
CA PHE A 419 4.36 -18.70 14.95
C PHE A 419 2.85 -18.85 15.07
N ASN A 420 2.37 -19.17 16.26
CA ASN A 420 0.95 -19.02 16.60
C ASN A 420 0.60 -17.50 16.74
N PRO A 421 -0.70 -17.13 16.76
CA PRO A 421 -1.11 -15.73 16.66
C PRO A 421 -0.58 -14.78 17.74
N ASP A 422 -0.35 -15.27 18.97
CA ASP A 422 0.19 -14.51 20.10
C ASP A 422 1.71 -14.67 20.30
N ALA A 423 2.35 -15.49 19.47
CA ALA A 423 3.77 -15.86 19.53
C ALA A 423 4.22 -16.42 20.90
N SER A 424 3.32 -17.13 21.59
CA SER A 424 3.65 -18.00 22.73
C SER A 424 4.26 -19.33 22.29
N LEU A 425 4.01 -19.78 21.05
CA LEU A 425 4.61 -20.97 20.43
C LEU A 425 5.00 -20.69 18.98
N PHE A 426 5.91 -21.49 18.45
CA PHE A 426 6.00 -21.72 17.00
C PHE A 426 6.04 -23.21 16.68
N VAL A 427 5.53 -23.56 15.50
CA VAL A 427 5.58 -24.91 14.94
C VAL A 427 6.64 -24.97 13.85
N ALA A 428 7.35 -26.08 13.75
CA ALA A 428 8.28 -26.38 12.68
C ALA A 428 8.13 -27.82 12.17
N ALA A 429 8.45 -28.04 10.89
CA ALA A 429 8.65 -29.38 10.34
C ALA A 429 10.00 -29.95 10.81
N ALA A 430 10.03 -31.25 11.12
CA ALA A 430 11.27 -31.95 11.46
C ALA A 430 12.19 -32.06 10.23
N PRO A 431 13.47 -31.64 10.33
CA PRO A 431 14.48 -31.97 9.31
C PRO A 431 14.66 -33.48 9.17
N LYS A 432 15.06 -33.95 7.99
CA LYS A 432 15.18 -35.39 7.66
C LYS A 432 16.08 -36.22 8.59
N ASN A 433 17.04 -35.58 9.26
CA ASN A 433 17.98 -36.22 10.17
C ASN A 433 17.77 -35.76 11.64
N ASP A 434 16.57 -35.31 12.00
CA ASP A 434 16.23 -34.94 13.39
C ASP A 434 16.21 -36.17 14.33
N ALA A 435 16.15 -35.93 15.64
CA ALA A 435 15.93 -36.99 16.63
C ALA A 435 14.47 -37.47 16.67
N GLU A 436 13.52 -36.61 16.25
CA GLU A 436 12.10 -36.93 16.10
C GLU A 436 11.78 -37.34 14.64
N PRO A 437 10.81 -38.24 14.41
CA PRO A 437 10.44 -38.66 13.05
C PRO A 437 9.80 -37.52 12.24
N GLU A 438 9.97 -37.56 10.91
CA GLU A 438 9.38 -36.58 9.98
C GLU A 438 7.83 -36.57 9.96
N THR A 439 7.17 -37.50 10.68
CA THR A 439 5.71 -37.49 10.90
C THR A 439 5.27 -36.55 12.03
N LYS A 440 6.22 -35.96 12.78
CA LYS A 440 5.90 -35.01 13.85
C LYS A 440 6.02 -33.55 13.41
N LEU A 441 5.01 -32.78 13.79
CA LEU A 441 5.13 -31.33 13.93
C LEU A 441 5.81 -31.01 15.27
N LEU A 442 6.86 -30.20 15.23
CA LEU A 442 7.68 -29.83 16.37
C LEU A 442 7.23 -28.48 16.91
N PHE A 443 6.90 -28.40 18.20
CA PHE A 443 6.42 -27.19 18.85
C PHE A 443 7.48 -26.65 19.79
N HIS A 444 7.78 -25.37 19.66
CA HIS A 444 8.82 -24.66 20.37
C HIS A 444 8.21 -23.53 21.22
N ASP A 445 8.78 -23.32 22.40
CA ASP A 445 8.40 -22.21 23.28
C ASP A 445 8.78 -20.88 22.63
N GLY A 446 7.80 -20.00 22.50
CA GLY A 446 7.97 -18.71 21.85
C GLY A 446 8.83 -17.71 22.63
N THR A 447 9.31 -18.02 23.84
CA THR A 447 10.13 -17.10 24.67
C THR A 447 11.61 -17.47 24.66
N THR A 448 11.91 -18.76 24.57
CA THR A 448 13.25 -19.36 24.66
C THR A 448 13.72 -19.98 23.35
N GLY A 449 12.80 -20.28 22.43
CA GLY A 449 13.07 -21.01 21.19
C GLY A 449 13.19 -22.53 21.37
N LEU A 450 13.20 -23.03 22.61
CA LEU A 450 13.44 -24.45 22.89
C LEU A 450 12.25 -25.32 22.49
N ARG A 451 12.52 -26.49 21.91
CA ARG A 451 11.50 -27.49 21.58
C ARG A 451 10.82 -27.94 22.88
N SER A 452 9.51 -27.74 22.95
CA SER A 452 8.67 -28.06 24.11
C SER A 452 8.02 -29.43 23.98
N PHE A 453 7.51 -29.77 22.80
CA PHE A 453 6.90 -31.07 22.50
C PHE A 453 6.85 -31.31 20.98
N GLY A 454 6.47 -32.52 20.57
CA GLY A 454 6.15 -32.83 19.18
C GLY A 454 4.87 -33.64 19.09
N LEU A 455 4.05 -33.39 18.07
CA LEU A 455 2.79 -34.11 17.83
C LEU A 455 2.87 -34.86 16.50
N ASP A 456 2.60 -36.15 16.54
CA ASP A 456 2.55 -37.01 15.35
C ASP A 456 1.24 -36.76 14.60
N VAL A 457 1.34 -36.46 13.30
CA VAL A 457 0.17 -36.27 12.42
C VAL A 457 -0.11 -37.51 11.56
N GLY A 458 0.68 -38.58 11.70
CA GLY A 458 0.48 -39.85 11.00
C GLY A 458 0.98 -39.88 9.55
N PHE A 459 1.62 -38.81 9.08
CA PHE A 459 2.21 -38.69 7.75
C PHE A 459 3.37 -37.69 7.75
N VAL A 460 4.27 -37.78 6.76
CA VAL A 460 5.40 -36.86 6.63
C VAL A 460 4.88 -35.45 6.30
N ALA A 461 5.10 -34.50 7.21
CA ALA A 461 4.54 -33.16 7.13
C ALA A 461 5.64 -32.09 6.97
N SER A 462 5.41 -31.14 6.07
CA SER A 462 6.31 -30.00 5.85
C SER A 462 5.56 -28.68 5.71
N HIS A 463 6.29 -27.56 5.72
CA HIS A 463 5.78 -26.19 5.55
C HIS A 463 4.56 -25.84 6.45
N PRO A 464 4.61 -26.04 7.79
CA PRO A 464 3.47 -25.78 8.64
C PRO A 464 3.19 -24.28 8.80
N ASP A 465 1.98 -23.85 8.46
CA ASP A 465 1.49 -22.47 8.57
C ASP A 465 0.31 -22.37 9.54
N TRP A 466 0.47 -21.62 10.62
CA TRP A 466 -0.52 -21.48 11.68
C TRP A 466 -1.65 -20.52 11.27
N SER A 467 -2.89 -20.96 11.41
CA SER A 467 -4.07 -20.12 11.16
C SER A 467 -4.07 -18.85 12.03
N PRO A 468 -4.43 -17.68 11.47
CA PRO A 468 -4.59 -16.44 12.24
C PRO A 468 -5.52 -16.50 13.46
N ASP A 469 -6.46 -17.45 13.53
CA ASP A 469 -7.31 -17.68 14.71
C ASP A 469 -6.72 -18.68 15.73
N GLY A 470 -5.59 -19.31 15.42
CA GLY A 470 -4.84 -20.20 16.30
C GLY A 470 -5.33 -21.64 16.35
N LYS A 471 -6.45 -22.00 15.70
CA LYS A 471 -7.11 -23.31 15.89
C LYS A 471 -6.63 -24.42 14.97
N SER A 472 -5.93 -24.04 13.89
CA SER A 472 -5.49 -24.95 12.84
C SER A 472 -4.07 -24.66 12.37
N ILE A 473 -3.40 -25.67 11.82
CA ILE A 473 -2.09 -25.56 11.15
C ILE A 473 -2.23 -26.23 9.77
N ALA A 474 -2.01 -25.48 8.70
CA ALA A 474 -1.97 -26.01 7.34
C ALA A 474 -0.59 -26.60 7.08
N VAL A 475 -0.52 -27.76 6.44
CA VAL A 475 0.73 -28.49 6.16
C VAL A 475 0.76 -29.01 4.73
N THR A 476 1.97 -29.17 4.21
CA THR A 476 2.21 -30.04 3.06
C THR A 476 2.28 -31.49 3.54
N ARG A 477 1.40 -32.36 3.06
CA ARG A 477 1.52 -33.81 3.20
C ARG A 477 2.44 -34.33 2.10
N ILE A 478 3.57 -34.93 2.46
CA ILE A 478 4.46 -35.60 1.51
C ILE A 478 4.03 -37.07 1.40
N SER A 479 3.61 -37.53 0.21
CA SER A 479 3.25 -38.94 -0.02
C SER A 479 4.12 -39.67 -1.05
N GLY A 480 4.99 -38.97 -1.78
CA GLY A 480 5.96 -39.56 -2.70
C GLY A 480 7.36 -39.66 -2.10
N THR A 481 8.39 -39.61 -2.94
CA THR A 481 9.79 -39.63 -2.51
C THR A 481 10.13 -38.34 -1.77
N ASN A 482 10.75 -38.47 -0.59
CA ASN A 482 11.25 -37.37 0.22
C ASN A 482 12.79 -37.37 0.17
N ALA A 483 13.41 -36.57 -0.69
CA ALA A 483 14.87 -36.41 -0.71
C ALA A 483 15.30 -35.52 0.47
N THR A 484 14.62 -34.40 0.62
CA THR A 484 14.64 -33.52 1.81
C THR A 484 13.25 -32.92 1.98
N SER A 485 12.85 -32.46 3.18
CA SER A 485 11.50 -31.91 3.41
C SER A 485 11.18 -30.59 2.64
N ILE A 486 12.04 -30.18 1.71
CA ILE A 486 11.81 -29.17 0.65
C ILE A 486 11.97 -29.72 -0.79
N GLU A 487 12.67 -30.85 -0.95
CA GLU A 487 12.87 -31.56 -2.21
C GLU A 487 12.18 -32.92 -2.14
N PHE A 488 10.90 -32.94 -2.48
CA PHE A 488 10.05 -34.12 -2.46
C PHE A 488 9.10 -34.13 -3.65
N TYR A 489 8.43 -35.26 -3.84
CA TYR A 489 7.46 -35.52 -4.90
C TYR A 489 6.12 -35.92 -4.27
N GLY A 490 5.00 -35.71 -4.99
CA GLY A 490 3.68 -36.16 -4.55
C GLY A 490 3.19 -35.47 -3.27
N GLY A 491 3.27 -34.15 -3.22
CA GLY A 491 2.71 -33.34 -2.15
C GLY A 491 1.20 -33.12 -2.27
N GLY A 492 0.51 -33.08 -1.13
CA GLY A 492 -0.87 -32.62 -0.94
C GLY A 492 -0.93 -31.52 0.14
N ILE A 493 -2.11 -30.92 0.31
CA ILE A 493 -2.36 -29.88 1.32
C ILE A 493 -3.40 -30.37 2.32
N ASP A 494 -3.04 -30.33 3.60
CA ASP A 494 -3.85 -30.81 4.72
C ASP A 494 -3.93 -29.74 5.80
N VAL A 495 -4.99 -29.75 6.61
CA VAL A 495 -5.17 -28.83 7.74
C VAL A 495 -5.38 -29.62 9.02
N ILE A 496 -4.38 -29.56 9.90
CA ILE A 496 -4.40 -30.16 11.22
C ILE A 496 -5.16 -29.23 12.17
N LYS A 497 -6.26 -29.72 12.75
CA LYS A 497 -7.11 -28.97 13.68
C LYS A 497 -6.94 -29.49 15.10
N ASN A 498 -7.03 -28.59 16.07
CA ASN A 498 -7.09 -28.91 17.50
C ASN A 498 -8.29 -28.19 18.12
N ALA A 499 -9.09 -28.91 18.92
CA ALA A 499 -10.24 -28.35 19.61
C ALA A 499 -9.88 -27.73 20.99
N GLY A 500 -8.69 -28.01 21.51
CA GLY A 500 -8.19 -27.52 22.80
C GLY A 500 -6.91 -26.69 22.66
N ALA A 501 -6.16 -26.59 23.76
CA ALA A 501 -4.84 -25.97 23.76
C ALA A 501 -3.82 -26.84 23.00
N TRP A 502 -2.85 -26.21 22.34
CA TRP A 502 -1.73 -26.90 21.70
C TRP A 502 -0.69 -27.28 22.77
N ASN A 503 -0.64 -28.56 23.10
CA ASN A 503 0.28 -29.16 24.07
C ASN A 503 0.53 -30.63 23.68
N ALA A 504 1.42 -31.32 24.40
CA ALA A 504 1.81 -32.72 24.14
C ALA A 504 0.65 -33.75 24.21
N SER A 505 -0.53 -33.38 24.70
CA SER A 505 -1.73 -34.22 24.77
C SER A 505 -2.87 -33.73 23.87
N ALA A 506 -2.59 -32.81 22.93
CA ALA A 506 -3.58 -32.32 21.98
C ALA A 506 -4.15 -33.46 21.11
N THR A 507 -5.47 -33.52 21.00
CA THR A 507 -6.15 -34.46 20.10
C THR A 507 -6.31 -33.81 18.74
N LEU A 508 -5.57 -34.33 17.76
CA LEU A 508 -5.54 -33.76 16.41
C LEU A 508 -6.63 -34.35 15.53
N THR A 509 -7.22 -33.49 14.70
CA THR A 509 -8.09 -33.90 13.58
C THR A 509 -7.44 -33.47 12.28
N ASP A 510 -7.10 -34.44 11.45
CA ASP A 510 -6.61 -34.22 10.10
C ASP A 510 -7.77 -33.85 9.15
N VAL A 511 -7.53 -32.91 8.24
CA VAL A 511 -8.49 -32.46 7.22
C VAL A 511 -7.76 -32.38 5.89
N PRO A 512 -7.84 -33.42 5.05
CA PRO A 512 -7.22 -33.43 3.72
C PRO A 512 -7.92 -32.43 2.79
N VAL A 513 -7.33 -31.24 2.63
CA VAL A 513 -7.93 -30.13 1.89
C VAL A 513 -7.79 -30.38 0.39
N VAL A 514 -6.57 -30.63 -0.09
CA VAL A 514 -6.27 -30.99 -1.48
C VAL A 514 -5.37 -32.22 -1.46
N ALA A 515 -5.92 -33.39 -1.77
CA ALA A 515 -5.17 -34.64 -1.76
C ALA A 515 -3.96 -34.62 -2.73
N PRO A 516 -2.91 -35.42 -2.48
CA PRO A 516 -1.88 -35.69 -3.47
C PRO A 516 -2.46 -36.26 -4.77
N GLU A 517 -1.88 -35.91 -5.92
CA GLU A 517 -2.37 -36.31 -7.25
C GLU A 517 -1.20 -36.70 -8.14
N ALA A 518 -1.35 -37.77 -8.93
CA ALA A 518 -0.31 -38.22 -9.86
C ALA A 518 0.00 -37.14 -10.91
N GLY A 519 1.28 -36.94 -11.21
CA GLY A 519 1.72 -35.90 -12.15
C GLY A 519 1.67 -34.48 -11.59
N LYS A 520 1.48 -34.30 -10.27
CA LYS A 520 1.53 -33.00 -9.58
C LYS A 520 2.31 -33.08 -8.27
N ASN A 521 2.76 -31.93 -7.80
CA ASN A 521 3.28 -31.76 -6.45
C ASN A 521 2.74 -30.45 -5.85
N ARG A 522 2.18 -30.52 -4.64
CA ARG A 522 1.50 -29.41 -3.95
C ARG A 522 2.18 -29.12 -2.63
N TYR A 523 2.49 -27.86 -2.36
CA TYR A 523 3.32 -27.48 -1.22
C TYR A 523 3.17 -26.02 -0.82
N ASN A 524 3.88 -25.57 0.22
CA ASN A 524 3.87 -24.17 0.70
C ASN A 524 2.47 -23.60 1.01
N PRO A 525 1.62 -24.25 1.83
CA PRO A 525 0.39 -23.62 2.26
C PRO A 525 0.68 -22.33 3.06
N THR A 526 -0.19 -21.34 2.93
CA THR A 526 -0.25 -20.18 3.83
C THR A 526 -1.70 -19.72 4.00
N PHE A 527 -2.13 -19.49 5.24
CA PHE A 527 -3.47 -18.97 5.53
C PHE A 527 -3.58 -17.50 5.17
N MET A 528 -4.68 -17.14 4.53
CA MET A 528 -5.06 -15.73 4.42
C MET A 528 -5.46 -15.17 5.79
N PRO A 529 -5.24 -13.86 6.05
CA PRO A 529 -5.41 -13.24 7.37
C PRO A 529 -6.83 -13.34 7.94
N ASN A 530 -7.83 -13.67 7.13
CA ASN A 530 -9.24 -13.85 7.49
C ASN A 530 -9.63 -15.31 7.79
N ASN A 531 -8.68 -16.27 7.71
CA ASN A 531 -8.89 -17.73 7.82
C ASN A 531 -9.84 -18.36 6.78
N ALA A 532 -10.35 -17.61 5.80
CA ALA A 532 -11.41 -18.10 4.91
C ALA A 532 -10.90 -19.06 3.82
N PHE A 533 -9.65 -18.88 3.40
CA PHE A 533 -8.93 -19.78 2.49
C PHE A 533 -7.43 -19.76 2.79
N LEU A 534 -6.73 -20.74 2.24
CA LEU A 534 -5.27 -20.78 2.16
C LEU A 534 -4.82 -20.62 0.70
N LEU A 535 -3.61 -20.12 0.51
CA LEU A 535 -2.86 -20.20 -0.75
C LEU A 535 -1.87 -21.36 -0.67
N TYR A 536 -1.49 -21.95 -1.81
CA TYR A 536 -0.43 -22.94 -1.89
C TYR A 536 0.21 -22.95 -3.29
N THR A 537 1.39 -23.55 -3.44
CA THR A 537 2.04 -23.78 -4.74
C THR A 537 1.64 -25.15 -5.31
N GLU A 538 1.31 -25.21 -6.60
CA GLU A 538 1.24 -26.45 -7.39
C GLU A 538 2.25 -26.41 -8.54
N VAL A 539 2.93 -27.53 -8.81
CA VAL A 539 3.80 -27.74 -9.98
C VAL A 539 3.31 -28.96 -10.78
N LEU A 540 3.62 -28.97 -12.08
CA LEU A 540 3.34 -30.08 -12.99
C LEU A 540 4.55 -31.01 -13.09
N CYS A 541 4.32 -32.30 -12.87
CA CYS A 541 5.32 -33.35 -12.84
C CYS A 541 5.17 -34.25 -14.07
N ASP A 542 5.40 -33.68 -15.25
CA ASP A 542 5.31 -34.35 -16.56
C ASP A 542 6.57 -35.14 -16.95
N GLY A 543 7.59 -35.17 -16.09
CA GLY A 543 8.88 -35.82 -16.33
C GLY A 543 9.91 -34.95 -17.06
N THR A 544 9.58 -33.70 -17.41
CA THR A 544 10.51 -32.75 -18.06
C THR A 544 11.15 -31.75 -17.11
N GLN A 545 10.60 -31.61 -15.90
CA GLN A 545 10.99 -30.63 -14.88
C GLN A 545 11.37 -31.30 -13.55
N ALA A 546 11.93 -30.53 -12.61
CA ALA A 546 12.45 -31.05 -11.35
C ALA A 546 11.35 -31.60 -10.42
N CYS A 547 10.10 -31.15 -10.55
CA CYS A 547 8.93 -31.52 -9.73
C CYS A 547 9.16 -31.32 -8.21
N ASN A 548 10.19 -30.55 -7.82
CA ASN A 548 10.56 -30.35 -6.42
C ASN A 548 9.74 -29.21 -5.78
N GLY A 549 9.77 -29.12 -4.44
CA GLY A 549 9.10 -28.07 -3.67
C GLY A 549 9.85 -26.73 -3.64
N TYR A 550 10.78 -26.49 -4.58
CA TYR A 550 11.76 -25.41 -4.48
C TYR A 550 11.94 -24.61 -5.79
N SER A 551 12.55 -25.22 -6.81
CA SER A 551 13.10 -24.57 -8.02
C SER A 551 12.31 -24.80 -9.33
N ASP A 552 11.10 -25.36 -9.28
CA ASP A 552 10.37 -25.80 -10.48
C ASP A 552 9.69 -24.66 -11.29
N PRO A 553 10.04 -24.47 -12.59
CA PRO A 553 9.49 -23.38 -13.40
C PRO A 553 7.97 -23.41 -13.60
N SER A 554 7.34 -24.58 -13.55
CA SER A 554 5.90 -24.70 -13.73
C SER A 554 5.09 -24.14 -12.58
N ALA A 555 5.72 -23.83 -11.43
CA ALA A 555 5.03 -23.39 -10.21
C ALA A 555 3.97 -22.30 -10.45
N LYS A 556 2.79 -22.54 -9.86
CA LYS A 556 1.63 -21.64 -9.83
C LYS A 556 1.09 -21.53 -8.42
N THR A 557 0.53 -20.37 -8.08
CA THR A 557 -0.21 -20.18 -6.83
C THR A 557 -1.69 -20.50 -7.04
N LEU A 558 -2.25 -21.34 -6.17
CA LEU A 558 -3.67 -21.71 -6.13
C LEU A 558 -4.25 -21.37 -4.75
N ALA A 559 -5.57 -21.21 -4.67
CA ALA A 559 -6.32 -21.02 -3.43
C ALA A 559 -7.24 -22.22 -3.14
N ALA A 560 -7.47 -22.52 -1.85
CA ALA A 560 -8.45 -23.52 -1.41
C ALA A 560 -9.06 -23.16 -0.04
N THR A 561 -10.34 -23.48 0.18
CA THR A 561 -10.97 -23.35 1.51
C THR A 561 -10.44 -24.44 2.47
N PRO A 562 -10.31 -24.19 3.79
CA PRO A 562 -9.73 -25.15 4.75
C PRO A 562 -10.73 -26.24 5.19
N THR A 563 -11.27 -26.94 4.19
CA THR A 563 -12.33 -27.94 4.24
C THR A 563 -11.90 -29.18 3.47
N ALA A 564 -12.32 -30.38 3.91
CA ALA A 564 -11.93 -31.63 3.26
C ALA A 564 -12.39 -31.67 1.79
N GLY A 565 -11.48 -32.06 0.88
CA GLY A 565 -11.79 -32.16 -0.55
C GLY A 565 -12.17 -30.84 -1.23
N ALA A 566 -11.59 -29.72 -0.79
CA ALA A 566 -11.81 -28.42 -1.40
C ALA A 566 -11.39 -28.42 -2.88
N THR A 567 -12.20 -27.79 -3.74
CA THR A 567 -11.83 -27.58 -5.15
C THR A 567 -10.82 -26.43 -5.23
N PRO A 568 -9.62 -26.64 -5.82
CA PRO A 568 -8.66 -25.57 -6.00
C PRO A 568 -9.14 -24.48 -6.97
N VAL A 569 -8.80 -23.23 -6.66
CA VAL A 569 -9.02 -22.05 -7.51
C VAL A 569 -7.67 -21.54 -8.01
N PRO A 570 -7.34 -21.71 -9.30
CA PRO A 570 -6.11 -21.17 -9.88
C PRO A 570 -6.13 -19.63 -9.95
N LEU A 571 -5.05 -18.99 -9.52
CA LEU A 571 -4.89 -17.54 -9.58
C LEU A 571 -4.29 -17.11 -10.95
N LEU A 572 -5.09 -17.27 -12.00
CA LEU A 572 -4.65 -17.08 -13.39
C LEU A 572 -4.22 -15.64 -13.70
N ASN A 573 -4.89 -14.63 -13.15
CA ASN A 573 -4.51 -13.23 -13.26
C ASN A 573 -3.18 -12.95 -12.54
N ALA A 574 -2.98 -13.52 -11.34
CA ALA A 574 -1.71 -13.45 -10.64
C ALA A 574 -0.60 -14.12 -11.45
N SER A 575 -0.81 -15.32 -12.01
CA SER A 575 0.21 -16.03 -12.81
C SER A 575 0.33 -15.57 -14.27
N ARG A 576 -0.35 -14.49 -14.68
CA ARG A 576 -0.28 -14.02 -16.06
C ARG A 576 1.09 -13.41 -16.40
N PRO A 577 1.71 -13.77 -17.54
CA PRO A 577 2.91 -13.10 -18.02
C PRO A 577 2.71 -11.60 -18.24
N GLY A 578 3.81 -10.85 -18.08
CA GLY A 578 3.96 -9.50 -18.60
C GLY A 578 4.40 -9.51 -20.07
N VAL A 579 4.39 -8.35 -20.71
CA VAL A 579 4.68 -8.23 -22.16
C VAL A 579 6.08 -8.74 -22.51
N ASN A 580 7.06 -8.57 -21.61
CA ASN A 580 8.44 -8.97 -21.86
C ASN A 580 8.75 -10.45 -21.53
N ASP A 581 7.81 -11.19 -20.92
CA ASP A 581 7.90 -12.64 -20.78
C ASP A 581 7.58 -13.37 -22.11
N GLY A 582 6.95 -12.66 -23.06
CA GLY A 582 6.64 -13.17 -24.38
C GLY A 582 5.67 -14.36 -24.32
N ALA A 583 6.12 -15.52 -24.82
CA ALA A 583 5.34 -16.76 -24.79
C ALA A 583 5.54 -17.60 -23.51
N ALA A 584 6.39 -17.17 -22.57
CA ALA A 584 6.67 -17.93 -21.36
C ALA A 584 5.52 -17.86 -20.35
N THR A 585 4.98 -19.01 -19.98
CA THR A 585 3.93 -19.17 -18.94
C THR A 585 4.46 -19.85 -17.66
N ASN A 586 5.58 -20.57 -17.76
CA ASN A 586 6.28 -21.19 -16.65
C ASN A 586 7.24 -20.18 -16.00
N LEU A 587 6.67 -19.29 -15.20
CA LEU A 587 7.34 -18.17 -14.54
C LEU A 587 7.70 -18.43 -13.07
N MET A 588 7.55 -19.68 -12.60
CA MET A 588 8.00 -20.10 -11.27
C MET A 588 7.34 -19.32 -10.10
N ASP A 589 6.01 -19.17 -10.08
CA ASP A 589 5.31 -18.45 -9.00
C ASP A 589 5.17 -19.33 -7.75
N THR A 590 6.12 -19.23 -6.81
CA THR A 590 6.23 -20.09 -5.62
C THR A 590 6.49 -19.31 -4.32
N PHE A 591 6.50 -20.01 -3.18
CA PHE A 591 6.55 -19.44 -1.83
C PHE A 591 5.50 -18.34 -1.60
N PRO A 592 4.19 -18.61 -1.81
CA PRO A 592 3.15 -17.65 -1.45
C PRO A 592 3.24 -17.32 0.04
N ARG A 593 3.20 -16.04 0.37
CA ARG A 593 3.14 -15.52 1.75
C ARG A 593 2.10 -14.40 1.83
N ALA A 594 1.08 -14.62 2.66
CA ALA A 594 -0.02 -13.68 2.85
C ALA A 594 0.35 -12.54 3.82
N THR A 595 -0.26 -11.37 3.64
CA THR A 595 -0.13 -10.27 4.60
C THR A 595 -0.91 -10.55 5.89
N PRO A 596 -0.43 -10.18 7.09
CA PRO A 596 -1.11 -10.41 8.37
C PRO A 596 -2.22 -9.38 8.68
N PHE A 597 -2.88 -8.87 7.65
CA PHE A 597 -3.93 -7.86 7.72
C PHE A 597 -4.83 -7.91 6.50
N GLU A 598 -6.10 -7.53 6.70
CA GLU A 598 -7.05 -7.27 5.61
C GLU A 598 -7.06 -5.78 5.27
N THR A 599 -7.36 -5.47 4.01
CA THR A 599 -7.65 -4.11 3.56
C THR A 599 -9.06 -4.00 2.99
N SER A 600 -9.53 -2.77 2.74
CA SER A 600 -10.79 -2.50 2.04
C SER A 600 -10.52 -1.94 0.65
N HIS A 601 -11.41 -2.25 -0.30
CA HIS A 601 -11.40 -1.69 -1.66
C HIS A 601 -12.81 -1.73 -2.28
N LYS A 602 -13.31 -0.59 -2.74
CA LYS A 602 -14.62 -0.43 -3.42
C LYS A 602 -15.79 -0.98 -2.59
N GLY A 603 -15.74 -0.80 -1.27
CA GLY A 603 -16.72 -1.33 -0.32
C GLY A 603 -16.62 -2.85 -0.04
N GLY A 604 -15.72 -3.56 -0.72
CA GLY A 604 -15.37 -4.95 -0.44
C GLY A 604 -14.11 -5.09 0.41
N LYS A 605 -13.80 -6.34 0.77
CA LYS A 605 -12.51 -6.71 1.36
C LYS A 605 -11.47 -6.94 0.26
N LEU A 606 -10.22 -6.67 0.57
CA LEU A 606 -9.08 -6.94 -0.30
C LEU A 606 -7.93 -7.48 0.53
N LEU A 607 -7.35 -8.59 0.11
CA LEU A 607 -6.21 -9.22 0.77
C LEU A 607 -4.98 -9.16 -0.15
N TRP A 608 -3.80 -9.38 0.42
CA TRP A 608 -2.55 -9.31 -0.33
C TRP A 608 -1.66 -10.52 -0.05
N PHE A 609 -0.85 -10.87 -1.03
CA PHE A 609 0.20 -11.87 -0.88
C PHE A 609 1.39 -11.55 -1.77
N THR A 610 2.53 -12.15 -1.46
CA THR A 610 3.76 -12.12 -2.25
C THR A 610 4.19 -13.50 -2.68
N VAL A 611 4.85 -13.61 -3.82
CA VAL A 611 5.51 -14.85 -4.29
C VAL A 611 6.95 -14.53 -4.74
N SER A 612 7.82 -15.55 -4.72
CA SER A 612 9.06 -15.55 -5.49
C SER A 612 8.73 -15.94 -6.94
N SER A 613 9.21 -15.21 -7.94
CA SER A 613 8.90 -15.46 -9.36
C SER A 613 10.09 -15.13 -10.26
N GLN A 614 10.26 -15.89 -11.35
CA GLN A 614 11.19 -15.59 -12.43
C GLN A 614 10.59 -14.65 -13.48
N ARG A 615 9.38 -14.12 -13.27
CA ARG A 615 8.73 -13.16 -14.17
C ARG A 615 9.57 -11.91 -14.43
N ARG A 616 9.52 -11.42 -15.68
CA ARG A 616 10.17 -10.19 -16.13
C ARG A 616 9.59 -8.97 -15.43
N ALA A 617 10.43 -8.23 -14.72
CA ALA A 617 10.13 -6.90 -14.18
C ALA A 617 10.13 -5.85 -15.30
N GLY A 618 9.21 -6.00 -16.26
CA GLY A 618 9.14 -5.16 -17.46
C GLY A 618 10.39 -5.28 -18.32
N LEU A 619 11.04 -4.13 -18.58
CA LEU A 619 12.27 -4.02 -19.39
C LEU A 619 13.56 -4.03 -18.57
N ARG A 620 13.48 -4.36 -17.27
CA ARG A 620 14.68 -4.63 -16.46
C ARG A 620 15.39 -5.88 -16.98
N ARG A 621 16.72 -5.86 -17.01
CA ARG A 621 17.53 -7.04 -17.39
C ARG A 621 17.31 -8.17 -16.40
N PHE A 622 17.38 -9.41 -16.90
CA PHE A 622 17.81 -10.51 -16.03
C PHE A 622 19.32 -10.43 -15.87
N PHE A 623 19.78 -10.60 -14.64
CA PHE A 623 21.16 -10.91 -14.35
C PHE A 623 21.30 -12.43 -14.22
N PRO A 624 22.45 -13.00 -14.63
CA PRO A 624 22.79 -14.39 -14.32
C PRO A 624 22.66 -14.61 -12.81
N ASN A 625 21.99 -15.70 -12.43
CA ASN A 625 21.68 -15.98 -11.04
C ASN A 625 22.95 -16.08 -10.15
N PRO A 626 23.12 -15.22 -9.13
CA PRO A 626 24.25 -15.29 -8.19
C PRO A 626 23.93 -16.09 -6.91
N SER A 627 22.86 -16.89 -6.92
CA SER A 627 22.43 -17.73 -5.79
C SER A 627 23.45 -18.81 -5.44
N VAL A 628 23.66 -19.04 -4.15
CA VAL A 628 24.61 -20.05 -3.63
C VAL A 628 23.95 -21.39 -3.25
N VAL A 629 22.68 -21.59 -3.62
CA VAL A 629 21.83 -22.72 -3.14
C VAL A 629 21.07 -23.47 -4.25
N GLY A 630 21.41 -23.23 -5.53
CA GLY A 630 20.85 -24.02 -6.64
C GLY A 630 19.53 -23.50 -7.24
N ASP A 631 19.24 -22.21 -7.13
CA ASP A 631 18.16 -21.57 -7.92
C ASP A 631 18.44 -21.71 -9.44
N PRO A 632 17.43 -21.58 -10.32
CA PRO A 632 17.64 -21.71 -11.77
C PRO A 632 18.52 -20.59 -12.36
N ALA A 633 18.86 -20.68 -13.65
CA ALA A 633 19.91 -19.84 -14.27
C ALA A 633 19.66 -18.31 -14.23
N THR A 634 18.42 -17.87 -14.05
CA THR A 634 18.03 -16.46 -13.85
C THR A 634 17.50 -16.24 -12.45
N GLN A 635 17.84 -15.09 -11.85
CA GLN A 635 17.42 -14.70 -10.51
C GLN A 635 15.88 -14.73 -10.34
N GLN A 636 15.42 -15.04 -9.13
CA GLN A 636 14.03 -14.79 -8.73
C GLN A 636 13.86 -13.41 -8.12
N THR A 637 12.65 -12.88 -8.25
CA THR A 637 12.25 -11.58 -7.72
C THR A 637 10.94 -11.70 -6.96
N LEU A 638 10.74 -10.82 -5.98
CA LEU A 638 9.51 -10.74 -5.20
C LEU A 638 8.44 -9.98 -5.98
N TRP A 639 7.30 -10.62 -6.18
CA TRP A 639 6.10 -10.04 -6.78
C TRP A 639 4.97 -9.98 -5.75
N MET A 640 4.16 -8.94 -5.82
CA MET A 640 3.03 -8.71 -4.93
C MET A 640 1.73 -8.63 -5.72
N PHE A 641 0.68 -9.21 -5.14
CA PHE A 641 -0.63 -9.37 -5.73
C PHE A 641 -1.71 -9.00 -4.72
N ALA A 642 -2.79 -8.43 -5.22
CA ALA A 642 -4.04 -8.32 -4.48
C ALA A 642 -4.97 -9.49 -4.84
N VAL A 643 -5.87 -9.84 -3.92
CA VAL A 643 -6.92 -10.83 -4.15
C VAL A 643 -8.23 -10.40 -3.49
N ASP A 644 -9.30 -10.47 -4.26
CA ASP A 644 -10.70 -10.34 -3.83
C ASP A 644 -11.13 -11.67 -3.18
N PRO A 645 -11.31 -11.72 -1.85
CA PRO A 645 -11.65 -12.96 -1.15
C PRO A 645 -13.06 -13.46 -1.48
N ALA A 646 -14.00 -12.59 -1.89
CA ALA A 646 -15.37 -12.99 -2.18
C ALA A 646 -15.43 -13.81 -3.48
N LYS A 647 -14.62 -13.45 -4.49
CA LYS A 647 -14.48 -14.22 -5.73
C LYS A 647 -13.86 -15.60 -5.49
N ILE A 648 -12.80 -15.69 -4.69
CA ILE A 648 -12.17 -16.96 -4.34
C ILE A 648 -13.18 -17.91 -3.67
N LEU A 649 -13.96 -17.40 -2.71
CA LEU A 649 -15.01 -18.17 -2.04
C LEU A 649 -16.18 -18.55 -2.95
N ALA A 650 -16.36 -17.85 -4.08
CA ALA A 650 -17.30 -18.19 -5.14
C ALA A 650 -16.71 -19.14 -6.21
N GLY A 651 -15.50 -19.67 -6.01
CA GLY A 651 -14.83 -20.56 -6.96
C GLY A 651 -14.25 -19.85 -8.19
N GLN A 652 -14.08 -18.53 -8.13
CA GLN A 652 -13.61 -17.69 -9.24
C GLN A 652 -12.22 -17.12 -8.93
N ASP A 653 -11.43 -16.84 -9.98
CA ASP A 653 -10.17 -16.13 -9.81
C ASP A 653 -10.40 -14.70 -9.30
N GLY A 654 -10.12 -14.50 -8.01
CA GLY A 654 -10.17 -13.20 -7.35
C GLY A 654 -8.88 -12.39 -7.45
N SER A 655 -7.81 -12.93 -8.05
CA SER A 655 -6.51 -12.27 -8.09
C SER A 655 -6.43 -11.15 -9.13
N PHE A 656 -5.56 -10.19 -8.86
CA PHE A 656 -5.18 -9.11 -9.78
C PHE A 656 -3.81 -9.41 -10.41
N ALA A 657 -3.48 -8.74 -11.52
CA ALA A 657 -2.14 -8.86 -12.09
C ALA A 657 -1.09 -8.28 -11.13
N GLY A 658 0.06 -8.96 -11.03
CA GLY A 658 1.11 -8.59 -10.10
C GLY A 658 1.96 -7.39 -10.52
N PHE A 659 2.58 -6.76 -9.52
CA PHE A 659 3.68 -5.82 -9.67
C PHE A 659 4.92 -6.36 -8.91
N PHE A 660 6.12 -6.12 -9.42
CA PHE A 660 7.34 -6.48 -8.69
C PHE A 660 7.58 -5.49 -7.56
N LEU A 661 8.19 -5.93 -6.45
CA LEU A 661 8.50 -5.07 -5.33
C LEU A 661 9.74 -4.20 -5.64
N PRO A 662 9.61 -2.87 -5.82
CA PRO A 662 10.66 -2.03 -6.40
C PRO A 662 11.78 -1.65 -5.42
N PHE A 663 11.73 -2.15 -4.19
CA PHE A 663 12.77 -1.93 -3.19
C PHE A 663 13.90 -2.96 -3.27
N GLN A 664 13.66 -4.16 -3.83
CA GLN A 664 14.63 -5.26 -3.79
C GLN A 664 15.85 -5.01 -4.69
N ASP A 665 17.00 -5.61 -4.34
CA ASP A 665 18.18 -5.60 -5.20
C ASP A 665 17.95 -6.52 -6.41
N MET A 666 17.76 -5.89 -7.57
CA MET A 666 17.50 -6.54 -8.85
C MET A 666 18.72 -7.24 -9.46
N LYS A 667 19.86 -7.37 -8.75
CA LYS A 667 20.99 -8.24 -9.12
C LYS A 667 21.09 -9.49 -8.23
N THR A 668 20.09 -9.74 -7.38
CA THR A 668 20.07 -10.87 -6.45
C THR A 668 18.82 -11.72 -6.60
N SER A 669 18.91 -12.99 -6.21
CA SER A 669 17.78 -13.92 -6.20
C SER A 669 17.05 -13.82 -4.86
N ASN A 670 15.81 -13.31 -4.88
CA ASN A 670 15.04 -12.92 -3.70
C ASN A 670 13.78 -13.77 -3.50
N HIS A 671 13.57 -14.21 -2.26
CA HIS A 671 12.68 -15.29 -1.91
C HIS A 671 11.91 -15.08 -0.60
N MET A 672 10.81 -15.83 -0.43
CA MET A 672 10.16 -16.06 0.88
C MET A 672 9.93 -14.78 1.69
N ALA A 673 9.18 -13.82 1.12
CA ALA A 673 8.82 -12.58 1.78
C ALA A 673 7.83 -12.82 2.93
N GLN A 674 8.35 -13.03 4.14
CA GLN A 674 7.59 -13.15 5.39
C GLN A 674 7.09 -11.77 5.83
N TRP A 675 5.80 -11.70 6.21
CA TRP A 675 5.14 -10.44 6.54
C TRP A 675 4.82 -10.30 8.03
N THR A 676 4.96 -9.08 8.55
CA THR A 676 4.57 -8.69 9.91
C THR A 676 3.67 -7.46 9.88
N GLN A 677 2.85 -7.25 10.92
CA GLN A 677 1.98 -6.08 11.01
C GLN A 677 2.74 -4.75 11.16
N LYS A 678 4.03 -4.79 11.55
CA LYS A 678 4.91 -3.63 11.70
C LYS A 678 6.38 -4.06 11.83
N ILE A 679 7.31 -3.13 11.62
CA ILE A 679 8.69 -3.26 12.09
C ILE A 679 8.78 -2.64 13.49
N VAL A 680 9.45 -3.30 14.43
CA VAL A 680 9.37 -2.95 15.87
C VAL A 680 10.10 -1.65 16.23
N SER A 681 10.89 -1.09 15.31
CA SER A 681 11.52 0.23 15.42
C SER A 681 10.77 1.35 14.69
N SER A 682 9.68 1.08 13.97
CA SER A 682 8.95 2.11 13.23
C SER A 682 7.84 2.76 14.04
N THR A 683 7.73 4.09 13.91
CA THR A 683 6.53 4.82 14.31
C THR A 683 5.60 4.82 13.09
N PRO A 684 4.39 4.25 13.17
CA PRO A 684 3.45 4.32 12.05
C PRO A 684 3.16 5.78 11.68
N PRO A 685 2.99 6.11 10.38
CA PRO A 685 2.45 7.41 10.02
C PRO A 685 1.09 7.60 10.71
N PRO A 686 0.78 8.80 11.23
CA PRO A 686 -0.49 9.03 11.89
C PRO A 686 -1.65 8.74 10.93
N PRO A 687 -2.78 8.18 11.41
CA PRO A 687 -3.96 8.03 10.58
C PRO A 687 -4.44 9.42 10.10
N PRO A 688 -5.15 9.49 8.96
CA PRO A 688 -5.75 10.75 8.51
C PRO A 688 -6.58 11.39 9.64
N PRO A 689 -6.41 12.70 9.92
CA PRO A 689 -7.17 13.36 10.98
C PRO A 689 -8.67 13.27 10.67
N PRO A 690 -9.55 13.10 11.66
CA PRO A 690 -11.00 13.00 11.42
C PRO A 690 -11.54 14.28 10.76
N PRO A 691 -12.68 14.20 10.03
CA PRO A 691 -13.30 15.37 9.45
C PRO A 691 -13.69 16.38 10.54
N PRO A 692 -13.51 17.70 10.32
CA PRO A 692 -13.88 18.71 11.30
C PRO A 692 -15.40 18.73 11.54
N PRO A 693 -15.87 18.93 12.78
CA PRO A 693 -17.30 19.01 13.07
C PRO A 693 -17.91 20.28 12.47
N PRO A 694 -19.14 20.22 11.93
CA PRO A 694 -19.82 21.39 11.37
C PRO A 694 -20.28 22.36 12.46
N PRO A 695 -20.25 23.69 12.21
CA PRO A 695 -20.91 24.66 13.10
C PRO A 695 -22.44 24.50 13.07
N PRO A 696 -23.16 24.95 14.10
CA PRO A 696 -24.63 24.94 14.10
C PRO A 696 -25.19 25.90 13.03
N PRO A 697 -26.29 25.54 12.33
CA PRO A 697 -26.90 26.43 11.35
C PRO A 697 -27.51 27.67 12.02
N PRO A 698 -27.38 28.87 11.41
CA PRO A 698 -27.98 30.07 11.95
C PRO A 698 -29.52 30.00 11.90
N PRO A 699 -30.23 30.65 12.85
CA PRO A 699 -31.69 30.65 12.88
C PRO A 699 -32.29 31.41 11.67
N PRO A 700 -33.58 31.18 11.34
CA PRO A 700 -34.24 31.91 10.27
C PRO A 700 -34.24 33.43 10.52
N PRO A 701 -33.88 34.27 9.53
CA PRO A 701 -34.09 35.71 9.64
C PRO A 701 -35.60 36.01 9.65
N PRO A 702 -36.06 37.01 10.42
CA PRO A 702 -37.45 37.43 10.40
C PRO A 702 -37.80 38.00 9.02
N VAL A 703 -38.89 37.51 8.43
CA VAL A 703 -39.40 37.98 7.14
C VAL A 703 -40.42 39.09 7.37
N PRO A 704 -40.20 40.33 6.87
CA PRO A 704 -41.25 41.34 6.81
C PRO A 704 -42.39 40.83 5.92
N ARG A 705 -43.64 41.04 6.34
CA ARG A 705 -44.83 40.77 5.51
C ARG A 705 -44.95 41.76 4.35
#